data_AF-A0A2G8HWS9-F1
#
_entry.id   AF-A0A2G8HWS9-F1
#
_cell.length_a   1.000
_cell.length_b   1.000
_cell.length_c   1.000
_cell.angle_alpha   90.00
_cell.angle_beta   90.00
_cell.angle_gamma   90.00
#
_symmetry.space_group_name_H-M   'P 1'
#
loop_
_entity.id
_entity.type
_entity.pdbx_description
1 polymer ?
#
loop_
_entity_poly.entity_id
_entity_poly.type
_entity_poly.pdbx_seq_one_letter_code
_entity_poly.pdbx_strand_id
1 'polypeptide(L)'
;MRIIKFIILLALSLNLSAAESDYSICEDQAIEFFQDAIAKDQSNILGKQYQLTMLKLARASIADARPSLEDEIKKLSKSFDPNDPKLKYIDQMYKDYGYEKDLESVIDSMRSANYWKRSTRFYNEDVSAFILLAKDIEPELGLNERDAAITWFMSYVSDKASDQFGETSASANLTNISSRLANFTGAYAGKRSLTDSEIKKKIDELKKDIDRTMLDLHRELVIELGSECFEGGLFGGACAYTNDLSQVLFSQAVMDLTGELKKSKINSLEDSIYSEKGKFQFSLLKLPSASEYRKEIPLSLIPPKLDYKSVADIRIHDSYWINREDIEKLEDRLNILSDKEKIKAFHEHADSENYLIMNKETMTLEYFDKSGRLIKKVRLNLEGKLGDEGQLGGAGNYFVHSYKNGVLYLQDDRGNIRPYEGVDLPGLKVSTNFYILSESKDHHFKIKGGKIHFTTKGKKSDYLPFNFSKRDTSVTSIKSVIKKKDYQTKTAIEFMGEIDKRKGEITKLYGLTDHEYNELSKLAFGILGNESQFGKSKKYHIKEALPWLVAIAKGNGTNTSSNSRGPTQIKTVPKKIAKKYGTTKDNLEQPKMAAVATMGFLAEALAELKAKEKFHPGINEENRFNYIHYIYMGKSSEITKATATPMRNIYFKQILNFNKGLEVYEKVD
;
A
#
# COMPACT_ATOMS: atom_id res chain seq x y z
N MET A 1 53.43 63.49 -33.97
CA MET A 1 52.46 62.89 -33.02
C MET A 1 51.13 62.46 -33.65
N ARG A 2 50.43 63.28 -34.46
CA ARG A 2 49.15 62.87 -35.08
C ARG A 2 49.26 61.69 -36.05
N ILE A 3 50.33 61.61 -36.85
CA ILE A 3 50.57 60.50 -37.79
C ILE A 3 50.87 59.19 -37.05
N ILE A 4 51.62 59.24 -35.95
CA ILE A 4 51.92 58.06 -35.12
C ILE A 4 50.65 57.54 -34.42
N LYS A 5 49.77 58.43 -33.93
CA LYS A 5 48.46 58.01 -33.41
C LYS A 5 47.58 57.36 -34.47
N PHE A 6 47.62 57.86 -35.71
CA PHE A 6 46.84 57.28 -36.81
C PHE A 6 47.37 55.90 -37.23
N ILE A 7 48.69 55.72 -37.30
CA ILE A 7 49.31 54.41 -37.60
C ILE A 7 49.05 53.40 -36.46
N ILE A 8 49.10 53.83 -35.20
CA ILE A 8 48.77 52.97 -34.05
C ILE A 8 47.29 52.59 -34.07
N LEU A 9 46.37 53.54 -34.35
CA LEU A 9 44.93 53.24 -34.48
C LEU A 9 44.63 52.32 -35.67
N LEU A 10 45.31 52.49 -36.81
CA LEU A 10 45.15 51.64 -37.99
C LEU A 10 45.70 50.23 -37.73
N ALA A 11 46.84 50.12 -37.04
CA ALA A 11 47.43 48.84 -36.65
C ALA A 11 46.59 48.14 -35.56
N LEU A 12 45.97 48.88 -34.64
CA LEU A 12 45.01 48.32 -33.69
C LEU A 12 43.73 47.85 -34.38
N SER A 13 43.20 48.58 -35.37
CA SER A 13 42.02 48.13 -36.11
C SER A 13 42.31 46.92 -37.01
N LEU A 14 43.50 46.84 -37.62
CA LEU A 14 43.89 45.68 -38.45
C LEU A 14 44.16 44.43 -37.61
N ASN A 15 44.68 44.58 -36.38
CA ASN A 15 44.82 43.46 -35.45
C ASN A 15 43.48 43.03 -34.83
N LEU A 16 42.51 43.95 -34.64
CA LEU A 16 41.17 43.57 -34.19
C LEU A 16 40.44 42.73 -35.25
N SER A 17 40.53 43.09 -36.53
CA SER A 17 39.87 42.34 -37.60
C SER A 17 40.48 40.96 -37.86
N ALA A 18 41.79 40.79 -37.64
CA ALA A 18 42.46 39.49 -37.74
C ALA A 18 42.19 38.60 -36.51
N ALA A 19 42.10 39.19 -35.31
CA ALA A 19 41.73 38.45 -34.10
C ALA A 19 40.25 38.02 -34.10
N GLU A 20 39.34 38.82 -34.67
CA GLU A 20 37.94 38.42 -34.88
C GLU A 20 37.80 37.25 -35.86
N SER A 21 38.64 37.16 -36.91
CA SER A 21 38.55 36.07 -37.89
C SER A 21 39.11 34.74 -37.38
N ASP A 22 40.15 34.77 -36.54
CA ASP A 22 40.72 33.53 -35.97
C ASP A 22 39.83 32.98 -34.84
N TYR A 23 39.17 33.86 -34.06
CA TYR A 23 38.23 33.46 -33.01
C TYR A 23 37.02 32.71 -33.58
N SER A 24 36.43 33.20 -34.68
CA SER A 24 35.29 32.52 -35.31
C SER A 24 35.65 31.13 -35.83
N ILE A 25 36.89 30.91 -36.30
CA ILE A 25 37.32 29.60 -36.82
C ILE A 25 37.39 28.57 -35.68
N CYS A 26 38.01 28.91 -34.55
CA CYS A 26 38.07 28.00 -33.40
C CYS A 26 36.68 27.74 -32.80
N GLU A 27 35.80 28.75 -32.77
CA GLU A 27 34.42 28.60 -32.32
C GLU A 27 33.60 27.67 -33.23
N ASP A 28 33.67 27.87 -34.55
CA ASP A 28 33.00 27.02 -35.54
C ASP A 28 33.50 25.56 -35.46
N GLN A 29 34.81 25.35 -35.35
CA GLN A 29 35.38 24.02 -35.18
C GLN A 29 34.98 23.38 -33.84
N ALA A 30 34.86 24.17 -32.78
CA ALA A 30 34.40 23.66 -31.50
C ALA A 30 32.92 23.24 -31.54
N ILE A 31 32.08 24.02 -32.24
CA ILE A 31 30.68 23.69 -32.48
C ILE A 31 30.59 22.41 -33.30
N GLU A 32 31.34 22.29 -34.39
CA GLU A 32 31.38 21.08 -35.24
C GLU A 32 31.82 19.84 -34.44
N PHE A 33 32.83 19.97 -33.59
CA PHE A 33 33.26 18.91 -32.68
C PHE A 33 32.12 18.47 -31.76
N PHE A 34 31.44 19.42 -31.10
CA PHE A 34 30.33 19.09 -30.22
C PHE A 34 29.15 18.50 -30.98
N GLN A 35 28.85 18.99 -32.20
CA GLN A 35 27.83 18.42 -33.06
C GLN A 35 28.14 16.95 -33.40
N ASP A 36 29.38 16.61 -33.73
CA ASP A 36 29.80 15.22 -34.00
C ASP A 36 29.77 14.35 -32.72
N ALA A 37 30.20 14.89 -31.58
CA ALA A 37 30.16 14.19 -30.29
C ALA A 37 28.71 13.91 -29.85
N ILE A 38 27.83 14.91 -29.97
CA ILE A 38 26.38 14.79 -29.77
C ILE A 38 25.80 13.81 -30.79
N ALA A 39 26.31 13.81 -32.02
CA ALA A 39 25.83 12.91 -33.05
C ALA A 39 26.15 11.44 -32.77
N LYS A 40 27.28 11.19 -32.11
CA LYS A 40 27.71 9.84 -31.72
C LYS A 40 27.12 9.38 -30.38
N ASP A 41 26.70 10.32 -29.54
CA ASP A 41 26.24 10.19 -28.14
C ASP A 41 26.51 8.84 -27.42
N GLN A 42 27.76 8.37 -27.40
CA GLN A 42 28.09 7.05 -26.87
C GLN A 42 27.84 6.93 -25.35
N SER A 43 27.82 8.08 -24.67
CA SER A 43 27.62 8.19 -23.23
C SER A 43 26.15 8.45 -22.85
N ASN A 44 25.26 8.60 -23.83
CA ASN A 44 23.87 8.99 -23.67
C ASN A 44 23.71 10.30 -22.87
N ILE A 45 24.56 11.28 -23.15
CA ILE A 45 24.58 12.59 -22.51
C ILE A 45 23.28 13.35 -22.74
N LEU A 46 22.68 13.25 -23.94
CA LEU A 46 21.41 13.91 -24.24
C LEU A 46 20.28 13.33 -23.37
N GLY A 47 20.21 11.99 -23.27
CA GLY A 47 19.20 11.31 -22.46
C GLY A 47 19.37 11.59 -20.96
N LYS A 48 20.60 11.61 -20.47
CA LYS A 48 20.92 11.95 -19.07
C LYS A 48 20.59 13.41 -18.76
N GLN A 49 20.97 14.33 -19.65
CA GLN A 49 20.72 15.76 -19.49
C GLN A 49 19.22 16.06 -19.51
N TYR A 50 18.45 15.42 -20.40
CA TYR A 50 16.99 15.55 -20.40
C TYR A 50 16.36 15.05 -19.10
N GLN A 51 16.87 13.93 -18.55
CA GLN A 51 16.42 13.42 -17.26
C GLN A 51 16.81 14.30 -16.08
N LEU A 52 17.99 14.89 -16.12
CA LEU A 52 18.41 15.89 -15.13
C LEU A 52 17.43 17.07 -15.13
N THR A 53 17.12 17.62 -16.31
CA THR A 53 16.13 18.69 -16.48
C THR A 53 14.77 18.30 -15.89
N MET A 54 14.27 17.10 -16.22
CA MET A 54 13.00 16.60 -15.68
C MET A 54 13.00 16.52 -14.16
N LEU A 55 14.08 16.07 -13.54
CA LEU A 55 14.17 15.96 -12.09
C LEU A 55 14.27 17.33 -11.42
N LYS A 56 14.99 18.29 -12.01
CA LYS A 56 15.01 19.69 -11.53
C LYS A 56 13.61 20.29 -11.53
N LEU A 57 12.89 20.15 -12.65
CA LEU A 57 11.50 20.62 -12.77
C LEU A 57 10.54 19.88 -11.83
N ALA A 58 10.67 18.56 -11.68
CA ALA A 58 9.85 17.79 -10.74
C ALA A 58 10.08 18.23 -9.29
N ARG A 59 11.34 18.54 -8.93
CA ARG A 59 11.69 19.08 -7.62
C ARG A 59 11.01 20.42 -7.36
N ALA A 60 11.01 21.30 -8.36
CA ALA A 60 10.31 22.58 -8.31
C ALA A 60 8.81 22.39 -8.01
N SER A 61 8.13 21.52 -8.76
CA SER A 61 6.70 21.24 -8.55
C SER A 61 6.38 20.61 -7.20
N ILE A 62 7.26 19.75 -6.66
CA ILE A 62 7.05 19.06 -5.38
C ILE A 62 7.29 19.98 -4.18
N ALA A 63 8.29 20.87 -4.24
CA ALA A 63 8.59 21.81 -3.16
C ALA A 63 7.36 22.66 -2.77
N ASP A 64 6.51 22.96 -3.75
CA ASP A 64 5.32 23.78 -3.61
C ASP A 64 4.01 22.99 -3.43
N ALA A 65 4.10 21.67 -3.21
CA ALA A 65 2.96 20.76 -3.11
C ALA A 65 2.00 20.85 -4.30
N ARG A 66 2.52 21.16 -5.49
CA ARG A 66 1.71 21.28 -6.71
C ARG A 66 1.55 19.92 -7.40
N PRO A 67 0.34 19.61 -7.90
CA PRO A 67 0.10 18.34 -8.57
C PRO A 67 0.72 18.27 -9.98
N SER A 68 1.06 19.40 -10.61
CA SER A 68 1.55 19.44 -12.00
C SER A 68 2.62 20.51 -12.23
N LEU A 69 3.42 20.34 -13.29
CA LEU A 69 4.36 21.36 -13.78
C LEU A 69 3.60 22.62 -14.19
N GLU A 70 2.42 22.46 -14.77
CA GLU A 70 1.57 23.54 -15.23
C GLU A 70 1.23 24.54 -14.13
N ASP A 71 0.99 24.05 -12.91
CA ASP A 71 0.67 24.89 -11.77
C ASP A 71 1.89 25.68 -11.26
N GLU A 72 3.09 25.11 -11.37
CA GLU A 72 4.35 25.78 -10.99
C GLU A 72 4.70 26.88 -11.98
N ILE A 73 4.66 26.57 -13.28
CA ILE A 73 4.92 27.54 -14.34
C ILE A 73 3.90 28.69 -14.27
N LYS A 74 2.62 28.41 -13.99
CA LYS A 74 1.60 29.45 -13.80
C LYS A 74 1.92 30.40 -12.66
N LYS A 75 2.45 29.90 -11.54
CA LYS A 75 2.84 30.72 -10.39
C LYS A 75 3.99 31.65 -10.80
N LEU A 76 5.04 31.09 -11.37
CA LEU A 76 6.22 31.81 -11.85
C LEU A 76 5.91 32.81 -12.97
N SER A 77 4.95 32.49 -13.84
CA SER A 77 4.56 33.38 -14.93
C SER A 77 3.94 34.70 -14.47
N LYS A 78 3.47 34.76 -13.21
CA LYS A 78 2.94 35.99 -12.61
C LYS A 78 4.03 36.96 -12.19
N SER A 79 5.25 36.48 -11.96
CA SER A 79 6.41 37.32 -11.65
C SER A 79 7.13 37.84 -12.90
N PHE A 80 6.71 37.43 -14.11
CA PHE A 80 7.30 37.93 -15.35
C PHE A 80 6.81 39.35 -15.65
N ASP A 81 7.73 40.30 -15.75
CA ASP A 81 7.45 41.62 -16.32
C ASP A 81 7.38 41.50 -17.86
N PRO A 82 6.22 41.72 -18.49
CA PRO A 82 6.08 41.66 -19.95
C PRO A 82 6.97 42.66 -20.70
N ASN A 83 7.52 43.67 -20.02
CA ASN A 83 8.40 44.69 -20.60
C ASN A 83 9.89 44.43 -20.33
N ASP A 84 10.26 43.29 -19.72
CA ASP A 84 11.66 42.98 -19.45
C ASP A 84 12.46 42.96 -20.77
N PRO A 85 13.53 43.77 -20.92
CA PRO A 85 14.38 43.76 -22.10
C PRO A 85 14.92 42.38 -22.48
N LYS A 86 15.07 41.47 -21.50
CA LYS A 86 15.50 40.08 -21.73
C LYS A 86 14.50 39.27 -22.54
N LEU A 87 13.22 39.62 -22.50
CA LEU A 87 12.21 38.97 -23.34
C LEU A 87 12.50 39.17 -24.82
N LYS A 88 13.11 40.30 -25.22
CA LYS A 88 13.54 40.50 -26.62
C LYS A 88 14.65 39.55 -27.03
N TYR A 89 15.58 39.25 -26.13
CA TYR A 89 16.65 38.28 -26.39
C TYR A 89 16.08 36.86 -26.50
N ILE A 90 15.19 36.47 -25.58
CA ILE A 90 14.53 35.16 -25.62
C ILE A 90 13.67 35.02 -26.87
N ASP A 91 12.90 36.07 -27.23
CA ASP A 91 12.11 36.13 -28.46
C ASP A 91 12.98 35.97 -29.71
N GLN A 92 14.12 36.67 -29.76
CA GLN A 92 15.06 36.56 -30.87
C GLN A 92 15.66 35.16 -30.97
N MET A 93 16.12 34.56 -29.86
CA MET A 93 16.58 33.17 -29.88
C MET A 93 15.47 32.21 -30.35
N TYR A 94 14.23 32.42 -29.93
CA TYR A 94 13.10 31.59 -30.36
C TYR A 94 12.86 31.67 -31.88
N LYS A 95 12.96 32.89 -32.43
CA LYS A 95 12.85 33.15 -33.87
C LYS A 95 13.99 32.52 -34.65
N ASP A 96 15.21 32.55 -34.12
CA ASP A 96 16.41 32.05 -34.79
C ASP A 96 16.49 30.52 -34.81
N TYR A 97 16.06 29.85 -33.73
CA TYR A 97 16.25 28.40 -33.52
C TYR A 97 14.98 27.54 -33.59
N GLY A 98 13.81 28.17 -33.59
CA GLY A 98 12.71 27.66 -34.41
C GLY A 98 11.35 27.43 -33.78
N TYR A 99 10.50 28.45 -33.83
CA TYR A 99 9.26 28.39 -34.60
C TYR A 99 8.65 29.80 -34.80
N GLU A 100 7.67 29.93 -35.72
CA GLU A 100 6.98 31.19 -36.10
C GLU A 100 6.05 31.78 -35.02
N LYS A 101 5.75 31.07 -33.93
CA LYS A 101 4.84 31.56 -32.90
C LYS A 101 5.51 32.64 -32.05
N ASP A 102 4.79 33.74 -31.84
CA ASP A 102 5.23 34.85 -31.01
C ASP A 102 5.46 34.40 -29.55
N LEU A 103 6.54 34.88 -28.92
CA LEU A 103 6.81 34.71 -27.49
C LEU A 103 5.59 35.13 -26.63
N GLU A 104 4.80 36.09 -27.11
CA GLU A 104 3.53 36.48 -26.49
C GLU A 104 2.55 35.30 -26.35
N SER A 105 2.43 34.46 -27.39
CA SER A 105 1.58 33.26 -27.35
C SER A 105 2.08 32.23 -26.34
N VAL A 106 3.38 32.16 -26.13
CA VAL A 106 4.00 31.24 -25.17
C VAL A 106 3.74 31.72 -23.74
N ILE A 107 3.88 33.02 -23.47
CA ILE A 107 3.55 33.63 -22.18
C ILE A 107 2.05 33.49 -21.86
N ASP A 108 1.17 33.67 -22.84
CA ASP A 108 -0.27 33.47 -22.66
C ASP A 108 -0.64 32.00 -22.41
N SER A 109 0.05 31.09 -23.09
CA SER A 109 -0.04 29.65 -22.79
C SER A 109 0.44 29.39 -21.36
N MET A 110 1.50 30.07 -20.90
CA MET A 110 1.99 29.92 -19.53
C MET A 110 0.95 30.26 -18.46
N ARG A 111 0.13 31.28 -18.72
CA ARG A 111 -0.91 31.74 -17.79
C ARG A 111 -2.17 30.88 -17.81
N SER A 112 -2.43 30.19 -18.92
CA SER A 112 -3.69 29.48 -19.15
C SER A 112 -3.57 27.94 -19.07
N ALA A 113 -2.36 27.40 -19.23
CA ALA A 113 -2.10 25.97 -19.41
C ALA A 113 -2.63 25.07 -18.29
N ASN A 114 -3.19 23.93 -18.63
CA ASN A 114 -3.73 22.98 -17.66
C ASN A 114 -3.40 21.56 -18.11
N TYR A 115 -2.69 20.82 -17.27
CA TYR A 115 -2.24 19.45 -17.54
C TYR A 115 -3.38 18.50 -17.97
N TRP A 116 -4.54 18.67 -17.34
CA TRP A 116 -5.74 17.85 -17.54
C TRP A 116 -6.54 18.24 -18.78
N LYS A 117 -6.30 19.44 -19.33
CA LYS A 117 -6.91 19.90 -20.58
C LYS A 117 -5.89 19.78 -21.71
N ARG A 118 -6.01 18.72 -22.51
CA ARG A 118 -5.08 18.37 -23.60
C ARG A 118 -4.73 19.54 -24.53
N SER A 119 -5.72 20.35 -24.91
CA SER A 119 -5.53 21.50 -25.81
C SER A 119 -4.70 22.64 -25.21
N THR A 120 -4.44 22.59 -23.90
CA THR A 120 -3.71 23.62 -23.15
C THR A 120 -2.61 23.00 -22.28
N ARG A 121 -2.15 21.78 -22.57
CA ARG A 121 -1.04 21.16 -21.83
C ARG A 121 0.27 21.80 -22.31
N PHE A 122 1.28 21.90 -21.43
CA PHE A 122 2.61 22.29 -21.90
C PHE A 122 3.27 21.19 -22.71
N TYR A 123 3.83 21.59 -23.85
CA TYR A 123 4.75 20.80 -24.64
C TYR A 123 6.19 21.19 -24.33
N ASN A 124 7.13 20.44 -24.88
CA ASN A 124 8.55 20.65 -24.63
C ASN A 124 8.99 22.09 -25.01
N GLU A 125 8.45 22.65 -26.09
CA GLU A 125 8.76 24.03 -26.51
C GLU A 125 8.31 25.09 -25.50
N ASP A 126 7.14 24.91 -24.89
CA ASP A 126 6.64 25.82 -23.86
C ASP A 126 7.54 25.75 -22.62
N VAL A 127 7.99 24.54 -22.28
CA VAL A 127 8.84 24.31 -21.11
C VAL A 127 10.27 24.80 -21.34
N SER A 128 10.81 24.75 -22.56
CA SER A 128 12.13 25.35 -22.83
C SER A 128 12.10 26.87 -22.68
N ALA A 129 11.01 27.54 -23.06
CA ALA A 129 10.85 28.99 -22.88
C ALA A 129 10.79 29.31 -21.40
N PHE A 130 10.01 28.53 -20.66
CA PHE A 130 9.93 28.64 -19.22
C PHE A 130 11.31 28.50 -18.56
N ILE A 131 12.12 27.52 -18.97
CA ILE A 131 13.46 27.32 -18.40
C ILE A 131 14.35 28.55 -18.61
N LEU A 132 14.34 29.16 -19.80
CA LEU A 132 15.11 30.36 -20.11
C LEU A 132 14.68 31.58 -19.28
N LEU A 133 13.39 31.69 -18.99
CA LEU A 133 12.86 32.74 -18.10
C LEU A 133 13.21 32.46 -16.64
N ALA A 134 13.03 31.20 -16.22
CA ALA A 134 13.17 30.79 -14.83
C ALA A 134 14.62 30.82 -14.34
N LYS A 135 15.62 30.55 -15.20
CA LYS A 135 17.04 30.52 -14.79
C LYS A 135 17.52 31.83 -14.15
N ASP A 136 16.94 32.96 -14.54
CA ASP A 136 17.33 34.28 -14.05
C ASP A 136 16.48 34.75 -12.86
N ILE A 137 15.23 34.26 -12.78
CA ILE A 137 14.23 34.72 -11.81
C ILE A 137 14.26 33.85 -10.54
N GLU A 138 14.44 32.54 -10.71
CA GLU A 138 14.57 31.56 -9.62
C GLU A 138 15.83 30.69 -9.85
N PRO A 139 17.04 31.26 -9.68
CA PRO A 139 18.30 30.54 -9.90
C PRO A 139 18.46 29.31 -8.99
N GLU A 140 17.75 29.25 -7.86
CA GLU A 140 17.69 28.10 -6.95
C GLU A 140 17.12 26.82 -7.57
N LEU A 141 16.36 26.94 -8.66
CA LEU A 141 15.89 25.78 -9.43
C LEU A 141 17.06 25.06 -10.12
N GLY A 142 18.22 25.71 -10.24
CA GLY A 142 19.41 25.17 -10.88
C GLY A 142 19.22 24.90 -12.37
N LEU A 143 18.26 25.59 -13.00
CA LEU A 143 17.97 25.54 -14.42
C LEU A 143 18.98 26.39 -15.20
N ASN A 144 19.38 25.95 -16.39
CA ASN A 144 20.32 26.66 -17.25
C ASN A 144 20.00 26.50 -18.75
N GLU A 145 20.81 27.12 -19.61
CA GLU A 145 20.62 27.08 -21.07
C GLU A 145 20.71 25.67 -21.66
N ARG A 146 21.55 24.81 -21.07
CA ARG A 146 21.64 23.40 -21.46
C ARG A 146 20.35 22.64 -21.17
N ASP A 147 19.67 22.96 -20.07
CA ASP A 147 18.35 22.40 -19.75
C ASP A 147 17.28 22.86 -20.76
N ALA A 148 17.36 24.11 -21.24
CA ALA A 148 16.46 24.63 -22.26
C ALA A 148 16.73 23.98 -23.64
N ALA A 149 18.00 23.95 -24.07
CA ALA A 149 18.42 23.37 -25.33
C ALA A 149 18.03 21.88 -25.46
N ILE A 150 18.24 21.08 -24.40
CA ILE A 150 17.85 19.66 -24.45
C ILE A 150 16.32 19.49 -24.49
N THR A 151 15.58 20.34 -23.77
CA THR A 151 14.11 20.26 -23.75
C THR A 151 13.57 20.61 -25.13
N TRP A 152 14.17 21.63 -25.76
CA TRP A 152 13.87 22.02 -27.11
C TRP A 152 14.15 20.91 -28.12
N PHE A 153 15.35 20.33 -28.09
CA PHE A 153 15.72 19.18 -28.94
C PHE A 153 14.70 18.04 -28.81
N MET A 154 14.28 17.74 -27.56
CA MET A 154 13.27 16.73 -27.30
C MET A 154 11.88 17.10 -27.82
N SER A 155 11.58 18.37 -28.10
CA SER A 155 10.35 18.74 -28.80
C SER A 155 10.34 18.20 -30.23
N TYR A 156 11.42 18.41 -30.97
CA TYR A 156 11.56 17.86 -32.32
C TYR A 156 11.41 16.33 -32.32
N VAL A 157 12.05 15.64 -31.36
CA VAL A 157 11.90 14.18 -31.18
C VAL A 157 10.44 13.80 -30.87
N SER A 158 9.75 14.59 -30.05
CA SER A 158 8.33 14.38 -29.69
C SER A 158 7.39 14.57 -30.87
N ASP A 159 7.59 15.59 -31.69
CA ASP A 159 6.78 15.86 -32.87
C ASP A 159 6.89 14.72 -33.86
N LYS A 160 8.12 14.26 -34.13
CA LYS A 160 8.33 13.12 -35.04
C LYS A 160 7.77 11.81 -34.51
N ALA A 161 7.89 11.55 -33.20
CA ALA A 161 7.25 10.40 -32.58
C ALA A 161 5.71 10.48 -32.69
N SER A 162 5.15 11.69 -32.63
CA SER A 162 3.72 11.94 -32.79
C SER A 162 3.27 11.76 -34.24
N ASP A 163 4.04 12.24 -35.21
CA ASP A 163 3.79 12.05 -36.64
C ASP A 163 3.78 10.55 -37.01
N GLN A 164 4.72 9.78 -36.47
CA GLN A 164 4.90 8.37 -36.83
C GLN A 164 3.96 7.42 -36.09
N PHE A 165 3.82 7.58 -34.78
CA PHE A 165 3.09 6.63 -33.94
C PHE A 165 1.72 7.15 -33.49
N GLY A 166 1.41 8.41 -33.81
CA GLY A 166 0.28 9.15 -33.30
C GLY A 166 0.62 9.92 -32.03
N GLU A 167 0.02 11.11 -31.88
CA GLU A 167 0.18 12.03 -30.75
C GLU A 167 -0.11 11.39 -29.38
N THR A 168 -0.86 10.28 -29.34
CA THR A 168 -1.25 9.58 -28.10
C THR A 168 -0.44 8.31 -27.84
N SER A 169 0.54 8.01 -28.69
CA SER A 169 1.35 6.79 -28.55
C SER A 169 2.18 6.77 -27.27
N ALA A 170 2.54 5.57 -26.83
CA ALA A 170 3.50 5.42 -25.73
C ALA A 170 4.84 6.11 -26.06
N SER A 171 5.27 6.07 -27.32
CA SER A 171 6.49 6.71 -27.81
C SER A 171 6.44 8.24 -27.68
N ALA A 172 5.35 8.88 -28.12
CA ALA A 172 5.16 10.33 -27.98
C ALA A 172 5.06 10.77 -26.50
N ASN A 173 4.41 9.96 -25.66
CA ASN A 173 4.34 10.25 -24.22
C ASN A 173 5.69 10.06 -23.49
N LEU A 174 6.60 9.24 -24.02
CA LEU A 174 7.94 9.03 -23.48
C LEU A 174 8.92 10.17 -23.81
N THR A 175 8.55 11.06 -24.71
CA THR A 175 9.37 12.20 -25.14
C THR A 175 8.77 13.53 -24.72
N ASN A 176 7.50 13.57 -24.27
CA ASN A 176 6.85 14.75 -23.70
C ASN A 176 7.19 14.95 -22.21
N ILE A 177 7.72 16.12 -21.86
CA ILE A 177 8.25 16.41 -20.52
C ILE A 177 7.17 16.42 -19.44
N SER A 178 6.01 17.03 -19.70
CA SER A 178 4.89 17.10 -18.76
C SER A 178 4.35 15.70 -18.42
N SER A 179 4.24 14.84 -19.44
CA SER A 179 3.81 13.44 -19.26
C SER A 179 4.82 12.64 -18.44
N ARG A 180 6.12 12.90 -18.59
CA ARG A 180 7.13 12.22 -17.77
C ARG A 180 7.20 12.76 -16.35
N LEU A 181 7.11 14.07 -16.19
CA LEU A 181 7.16 14.72 -14.89
C LEU A 181 5.97 14.30 -14.01
N ALA A 182 4.79 14.12 -14.59
CA ALA A 182 3.62 13.55 -13.92
C ALA A 182 3.89 12.17 -13.28
N ASN A 183 4.85 11.39 -13.77
CA ASN A 183 5.26 10.13 -13.14
C ASN A 183 6.15 10.36 -11.91
N PHE A 184 6.90 11.45 -11.84
CA PHE A 184 7.73 11.80 -10.69
C PHE A 184 6.96 12.55 -9.62
N THR A 185 5.94 13.32 -9.98
CA THR A 185 5.10 14.08 -9.04
C THR A 185 3.91 13.27 -8.50
N GLY A 186 3.68 12.05 -9.01
CA GLY A 186 2.56 11.21 -8.61
C GLY A 186 1.20 11.69 -9.14
N ALA A 187 1.20 12.50 -10.21
CA ALA A 187 -0.03 12.98 -10.84
C ALA A 187 -0.85 11.84 -11.50
N TYR A 188 -0.19 10.75 -11.93
CA TYR A 188 -0.90 9.56 -12.39
C TYR A 188 -1.40 8.68 -11.24
N ALA A 189 -2.69 8.33 -11.30
CA ALA A 189 -3.29 7.38 -10.37
C ALA A 189 -2.50 6.06 -10.32
N GLY A 190 -2.05 5.65 -9.13
CA GLY A 190 -1.28 4.43 -8.92
C GLY A 190 0.24 4.58 -9.05
N LYS A 191 0.77 5.80 -9.24
CA LYS A 191 2.22 6.10 -9.20
C LYS A 191 2.54 7.00 -8.00
N ARG A 192 3.52 6.61 -7.18
CA ARG A 192 3.98 7.40 -6.03
C ARG A 192 4.83 8.58 -6.51
N SER A 193 4.64 9.75 -5.92
CA SER A 193 5.57 10.88 -6.07
C SER A 193 6.95 10.56 -5.46
N LEU A 194 8.04 10.90 -6.16
CA LEU A 194 9.37 10.87 -5.57
C LEU A 194 9.46 11.96 -4.50
N THR A 195 10.20 11.70 -3.44
CA THR A 195 10.40 12.69 -2.37
C THR A 195 11.50 13.67 -2.77
N ASP A 196 11.50 14.89 -2.23
CA ASP A 196 12.54 15.90 -2.52
C ASP A 196 13.95 15.32 -2.31
N SER A 197 14.16 14.55 -1.24
CA SER A 197 15.45 13.88 -0.98
C SER A 197 15.85 12.85 -2.04
N GLU A 198 14.89 12.08 -2.57
CA GLU A 198 15.12 11.09 -3.62
C GLU A 198 15.42 11.77 -4.95
N ILE A 199 14.69 12.85 -5.26
CA ILE A 199 14.92 13.66 -6.44
C ILE A 199 16.28 14.34 -6.36
N LYS A 200 16.61 14.99 -5.23
CA LYS A 200 17.90 15.63 -5.00
C LYS A 200 19.05 14.65 -5.14
N LYS A 201 18.96 13.46 -4.54
CA LYS A 201 19.97 12.41 -4.70
C LYS A 201 20.16 12.02 -6.16
N LYS A 202 19.07 11.83 -6.92
CA LYS A 202 19.14 11.50 -8.34
C LYS A 202 19.70 12.66 -9.18
N ILE A 203 19.37 13.91 -8.84
CA ILE A 203 19.96 15.10 -9.45
C ILE A 203 21.47 15.10 -9.22
N ASP A 204 21.92 14.91 -7.99
CA ASP A 204 23.35 14.93 -7.64
C ASP A 204 24.13 13.79 -8.35
N GLU A 205 23.54 12.60 -8.41
CA GLU A 205 24.11 11.45 -9.13
C GLU A 205 24.23 11.71 -10.64
N LEU A 206 23.16 12.18 -11.29
CA LEU A 206 23.16 12.49 -12.72
C LEU A 206 24.06 13.67 -13.05
N LYS A 207 24.04 14.73 -12.23
CA LYS A 207 24.89 15.90 -12.41
C LYS A 207 26.36 15.50 -12.37
N LYS A 208 26.77 14.70 -11.37
CA LYS A 208 28.14 14.20 -11.27
C LYS A 208 28.56 13.38 -12.49
N ASP A 209 27.66 12.57 -13.03
CA ASP A 209 27.92 11.75 -14.21
C ASP A 209 28.06 12.60 -15.48
N ILE A 210 27.13 13.55 -15.70
CA ILE A 210 27.18 14.51 -16.81
C ILE A 210 28.44 15.38 -16.72
N ASP A 211 28.77 15.90 -15.55
CA ASP A 211 29.94 16.76 -15.36
C ASP A 211 31.25 16.01 -15.68
N ARG A 212 31.31 14.70 -15.37
CA ARG A 212 32.44 13.86 -15.77
C ARG A 212 32.52 13.71 -17.28
N THR A 213 31.40 13.38 -17.94
CA THR A 213 31.36 13.26 -19.40
C THR A 213 31.72 14.56 -20.10
N MET A 214 31.22 15.71 -19.61
CA MET A 214 31.56 17.02 -20.16
C MET A 214 33.04 17.36 -19.99
N LEU A 215 33.66 16.97 -18.87
CA LEU A 215 35.09 17.16 -18.66
C LEU A 215 35.92 16.33 -19.64
N ASP A 216 35.47 15.11 -19.95
CA ASP A 216 36.16 14.24 -20.91
C ASP A 216 35.99 14.79 -22.34
N LEU A 217 34.78 15.22 -22.73
CA LEU A 217 34.54 15.90 -24.01
C LEU A 217 35.36 17.18 -24.16
N HIS A 218 35.49 17.96 -23.08
CA HIS A 218 36.32 19.17 -23.10
C HIS A 218 37.80 18.83 -23.34
N ARG A 219 38.31 17.75 -22.74
CA ARG A 219 39.69 17.30 -22.99
C ARG A 219 39.90 16.84 -24.42
N GLU A 220 38.92 16.13 -24.99
CA GLU A 220 38.94 15.71 -26.38
C GLU A 220 38.91 16.91 -27.33
N LEU A 221 38.06 17.90 -27.06
CA LEU A 221 38.02 19.16 -27.80
C LEU A 221 39.38 19.88 -27.80
N VAL A 222 40.03 19.95 -26.64
CA VAL A 222 41.36 20.58 -26.49
C VAL A 222 42.41 19.85 -27.34
N ILE A 223 42.32 18.53 -27.44
CA ILE A 223 43.23 17.73 -28.27
C ILE A 223 42.94 17.95 -29.76
N GLU A 224 41.66 17.99 -30.15
CA GLU A 224 41.23 18.09 -31.55
C GLU A 224 41.57 19.45 -32.17
N LEU A 225 41.27 20.54 -31.47
CA LEU A 225 41.54 21.89 -31.97
C LEU A 225 43.04 22.27 -31.90
N GLY A 226 43.86 21.46 -31.21
CA GLY A 226 45.30 21.66 -31.07
C GLY A 226 45.67 22.90 -30.25
N SER A 227 46.96 23.09 -29.98
CA SER A 227 47.42 24.22 -29.15
C SER A 227 47.18 25.58 -29.79
N GLU A 228 46.95 25.66 -31.10
CA GLU A 228 46.74 26.93 -31.81
C GLU A 228 45.48 27.67 -31.34
N CYS A 229 44.43 26.95 -30.94
CA CYS A 229 43.23 27.54 -30.34
C CYS A 229 43.35 27.86 -28.83
N PHE A 230 44.44 27.43 -28.14
CA PHE A 230 44.58 27.55 -26.66
C PHE A 230 45.89 28.19 -26.16
N GLU A 231 46.97 28.20 -26.92
CA GLU A 231 48.31 28.72 -26.56
C GLU A 231 48.53 30.19 -26.98
N GLY A 232 47.48 31.00 -27.08
CA GLY A 232 47.63 32.46 -27.24
C GLY A 232 48.04 33.18 -25.93
N GLY A 233 48.95 32.59 -25.17
CA GLY A 233 49.52 33.17 -23.97
C GLY A 233 50.56 34.24 -24.27
N LEU A 234 50.16 35.38 -24.89
CA LEU A 234 50.86 36.68 -24.77
C LEU A 234 50.21 37.83 -25.58
N PHE A 235 49.29 37.53 -26.52
CA PHE A 235 48.52 38.55 -27.25
C PHE A 235 47.03 38.23 -27.14
N GLY A 236 46.22 39.22 -26.77
CA GLY A 236 44.83 39.07 -26.29
C GLY A 236 43.82 38.54 -27.30
N GLY A 237 43.89 37.26 -27.64
CA GLY A 237 42.94 36.55 -28.50
C GLY A 237 42.84 35.04 -28.30
N ALA A 238 43.55 34.43 -27.33
CA ALA A 238 43.38 32.99 -27.07
C ALA A 238 41.99 32.71 -26.48
N CYS A 239 41.26 31.76 -27.07
CA CYS A 239 40.01 31.27 -26.51
C CYS A 239 40.31 30.57 -25.18
N ALA A 240 40.10 31.28 -24.06
CA ALA A 240 40.09 30.67 -22.74
C ALA A 240 38.82 29.81 -22.60
N TYR A 241 38.79 28.67 -23.28
CA TYR A 241 37.73 27.67 -23.15
C TYR A 241 37.77 27.09 -21.74
N THR A 242 37.07 27.77 -20.85
CA THR A 242 36.75 27.26 -19.52
C THR A 242 35.67 26.19 -19.63
N ASN A 243 35.51 25.40 -18.56
CA ASN A 243 34.39 24.45 -18.45
C ASN A 243 33.03 25.14 -18.67
N ASP A 244 32.88 26.41 -18.31
CA ASP A 244 31.65 27.18 -18.50
C ASP A 244 31.42 27.50 -19.98
N LEU A 245 32.47 27.88 -20.72
CA LEU A 245 32.38 28.12 -22.16
C LEU A 245 32.05 26.83 -22.93
N SER A 246 32.62 25.68 -22.54
CA SER A 246 32.25 24.39 -23.14
C SER A 246 30.79 24.02 -22.89
N GLN A 247 30.17 24.42 -21.78
CA GLN A 247 28.73 24.22 -21.57
C GLN A 247 27.89 25.10 -22.49
N VAL A 248 28.31 26.34 -22.73
CA VAL A 248 27.66 27.26 -23.67
C VAL A 248 27.75 26.71 -25.09
N LEU A 249 28.95 26.34 -25.56
CA LEU A 249 29.16 25.75 -26.87
C LEU A 249 28.40 24.44 -27.06
N PHE A 250 28.37 23.57 -26.04
CA PHE A 250 27.56 22.35 -26.10
C PHE A 250 26.07 22.67 -26.25
N SER A 251 25.57 23.68 -25.53
CA SER A 251 24.17 24.11 -25.64
C SER A 251 23.88 24.69 -27.02
N GLN A 252 24.81 25.49 -27.57
CA GLN A 252 24.74 26.03 -28.92
C GLN A 252 24.72 24.92 -29.97
N ALA A 253 25.61 23.94 -29.87
CA ALA A 253 25.66 22.79 -30.76
C ALA A 253 24.35 21.96 -30.75
N VAL A 254 23.71 21.78 -29.58
CA VAL A 254 22.39 21.13 -29.49
C VAL A 254 21.30 21.96 -30.18
N MET A 255 21.34 23.29 -30.05
CA MET A 255 20.39 24.20 -30.71
C MET A 255 20.59 24.23 -32.23
N ASP A 256 21.83 24.36 -32.69
CA ASP A 256 22.18 24.36 -34.13
C ASP A 256 21.78 23.05 -34.78
N LEU A 257 22.09 21.92 -34.15
CA LEU A 257 21.65 20.61 -34.60
C LEU A 257 20.12 20.54 -34.73
N THR A 258 19.39 21.09 -33.76
CA THR A 258 17.91 21.13 -33.84
C THR A 258 17.44 22.00 -35.01
N GLY A 259 18.08 23.15 -35.24
CA GLY A 259 17.80 24.04 -36.36
C GLY A 259 18.07 23.39 -37.71
N GLU A 260 19.17 22.65 -37.85
CA GLU A 260 19.52 21.88 -39.04
C GLU A 260 18.50 20.77 -39.32
N LEU A 261 18.12 20.00 -38.29
CA LEU A 261 17.11 18.94 -38.37
C LEU A 261 15.71 19.47 -38.76
N LYS A 262 15.40 20.74 -38.47
CA LYS A 262 14.17 21.43 -38.90
C LYS A 262 14.27 21.99 -40.33
N LYS A 263 15.40 22.61 -40.70
CA LYS A 263 15.63 23.27 -42.00
C LYS A 263 15.80 22.27 -43.14
N SER A 264 16.56 21.20 -42.90
CA SER A 264 16.56 20.07 -43.79
C SER A 264 15.16 19.45 -43.72
N LYS A 265 14.40 19.51 -44.81
CA LYS A 265 13.19 18.70 -44.98
C LYS A 265 13.65 17.23 -45.04
N ILE A 266 14.08 16.69 -43.92
CA ILE A 266 14.53 15.32 -43.80
C ILE A 266 13.31 14.47 -44.13
N ASN A 267 13.35 13.86 -45.32
CA ASN A 267 12.22 13.16 -45.94
C ASN A 267 11.72 11.98 -45.10
N SER A 268 12.49 11.51 -44.12
CA SER A 268 11.97 10.77 -42.99
C SER A 268 13.01 10.76 -41.86
N LEU A 269 12.57 11.03 -40.63
CA LEU A 269 13.35 10.70 -39.42
C LEU A 269 13.61 9.18 -39.34
N GLU A 270 12.79 8.40 -40.06
CA GLU A 270 12.87 6.95 -40.20
C GLU A 270 14.20 6.50 -40.83
N ASP A 271 14.72 7.22 -41.82
CA ASP A 271 16.01 6.87 -42.42
C ASP A 271 17.19 7.43 -41.61
N SER A 272 17.09 8.56 -40.92
CA SER A 272 18.26 9.12 -40.19
C SER A 272 18.40 8.56 -38.77
N ILE A 273 17.31 8.40 -38.01
CA ILE A 273 17.38 7.88 -36.63
C ILE A 273 17.46 6.35 -36.60
N TYR A 274 16.92 5.63 -37.60
CA TYR A 274 17.01 4.17 -37.67
C TYR A 274 18.06 3.63 -38.65
N SER A 275 18.49 4.35 -39.70
CA SER A 275 19.64 3.91 -40.53
C SER A 275 21.00 4.35 -39.96
N GLU A 276 21.08 5.44 -39.17
CA GLU A 276 22.27 5.78 -38.39
C GLU A 276 22.31 5.10 -37.01
N LYS A 277 21.90 3.82 -36.95
CA LYS A 277 21.99 2.93 -35.77
C LYS A 277 23.43 2.74 -35.22
N GLY A 278 24.42 3.40 -35.84
CA GLY A 278 25.81 3.48 -35.39
C GLY A 278 26.30 4.89 -35.02
N LYS A 279 25.50 5.95 -35.20
CA LYS A 279 25.87 7.31 -34.76
C LYS A 279 25.11 7.69 -33.48
N PHE A 280 23.79 7.90 -33.46
CA PHE A 280 23.12 8.42 -32.26
C PHE A 280 22.66 7.31 -31.28
N GLN A 281 23.34 7.09 -30.15
CA GLN A 281 22.90 6.15 -29.09
C GLN A 281 22.03 6.81 -28.00
N PHE A 282 20.86 7.30 -28.38
CA PHE A 282 19.91 7.87 -27.41
C PHE A 282 19.11 6.77 -26.67
N SER A 283 19.28 6.68 -25.35
CA SER A 283 18.57 5.73 -24.48
C SER A 283 17.91 6.47 -23.31
N LEU A 284 16.59 6.58 -23.34
CA LEU A 284 15.85 7.03 -22.16
C LEU A 284 15.98 5.99 -21.04
N LEU A 285 16.49 6.38 -19.88
CA LEU A 285 16.57 5.47 -18.73
C LEU A 285 15.18 4.93 -18.40
N LYS A 286 15.09 3.61 -18.19
CA LYS A 286 13.84 2.92 -17.85
C LYS A 286 13.26 3.52 -16.56
N LEU A 287 11.94 3.73 -16.56
CA LEU A 287 11.21 4.16 -15.38
C LEU A 287 11.40 3.15 -14.22
N PRO A 288 11.40 3.60 -12.95
CA PRO A 288 11.44 2.70 -11.80
C PRO A 288 10.29 1.69 -11.88
N SER A 289 10.64 0.42 -11.66
CA SER A 289 9.69 -0.68 -11.70
C SER A 289 8.78 -0.67 -10.47
N ALA A 290 7.53 -1.13 -10.61
CA ALA A 290 6.61 -1.29 -9.47
C ALA A 290 7.17 -2.22 -8.36
N SER A 291 8.12 -3.09 -8.71
CA SER A 291 8.83 -3.99 -7.80
C SER A 291 9.84 -3.28 -6.89
N GLU A 292 10.41 -2.14 -7.30
CA GLU A 292 11.40 -1.41 -6.48
C GLU A 292 10.77 -0.75 -5.24
N TYR A 293 9.44 -0.59 -5.21
CA TYR A 293 8.69 0.04 -4.11
C TYR A 293 8.15 -0.93 -3.05
N ARG A 294 8.28 -2.25 -3.23
CA ARG A 294 7.78 -3.27 -2.27
C ARG A 294 8.80 -3.69 -1.21
N LYS A 295 9.69 -2.79 -0.79
CA LYS A 295 10.83 -3.12 0.10
C LYS A 295 10.68 -2.70 1.57
N GLU A 296 9.52 -2.20 2.00
CA GLU A 296 9.30 -1.99 3.43
C GLU A 296 9.00 -3.35 4.10
N ILE A 297 9.74 -3.67 5.15
CA ILE A 297 9.61 -4.93 5.89
C ILE A 297 8.48 -4.75 6.91
N PRO A 298 7.45 -5.62 6.91
CA PRO A 298 6.37 -5.54 7.89
C PRO A 298 6.89 -5.55 9.32
N LEU A 299 6.35 -4.66 10.16
CA LEU A 299 6.60 -4.69 11.59
C LEU A 299 5.95 -5.93 12.19
N SER A 300 6.64 -6.54 13.16
CA SER A 300 6.02 -7.53 14.05
C SER A 300 5.16 -6.77 15.05
N LEU A 301 3.85 -6.79 14.85
CA LEU A 301 2.90 -6.05 15.67
C LEU A 301 2.09 -7.02 16.53
N ILE A 302 1.89 -6.65 17.79
CA ILE A 302 0.95 -7.29 18.70
C ILE A 302 -0.29 -6.39 18.75
N PRO A 303 -1.45 -6.83 18.22
CA PRO A 303 -2.67 -6.04 18.30
C PRO A 303 -3.05 -5.78 19.75
N PRO A 304 -3.64 -4.61 20.06
CA PRO A 304 -4.09 -4.30 21.41
C PRO A 304 -5.13 -5.32 21.88
N LYS A 305 -5.13 -5.59 23.19
CA LYS A 305 -6.07 -6.49 23.84
C LYS A 305 -6.75 -5.79 25.00
N LEU A 306 -8.01 -6.15 25.28
CA LEU A 306 -8.70 -5.74 26.49
C LEU A 306 -7.93 -6.26 27.72
N ASP A 307 -7.61 -5.34 28.63
CA ASP A 307 -7.18 -5.63 29.99
C ASP A 307 -8.39 -5.98 30.83
N TYR A 308 -8.55 -7.28 31.04
CA TYR A 308 -9.65 -7.82 31.81
C TYR A 308 -9.38 -7.84 33.32
N LYS A 309 -8.27 -7.28 33.82
CA LYS A 309 -7.95 -7.29 35.27
C LYS A 309 -9.06 -6.69 36.14
N SER A 310 -9.82 -5.73 35.64
CA SER A 310 -10.96 -5.13 36.34
C SER A 310 -12.17 -6.06 36.48
N VAL A 311 -12.20 -7.16 35.73
CA VAL A 311 -13.26 -8.18 35.70
C VAL A 311 -12.74 -9.55 36.16
N ALA A 312 -11.49 -9.63 36.63
CA ALA A 312 -10.85 -10.89 36.97
C ALA A 312 -11.43 -11.47 38.27
N ASP A 313 -11.87 -12.72 38.19
CA ASP A 313 -12.73 -13.34 39.21
C ASP A 313 -11.92 -14.23 40.17
N ILE A 314 -10.80 -14.82 39.72
CA ILE A 314 -9.97 -15.73 40.54
C ILE A 314 -8.48 -15.62 40.21
N ARG A 315 -7.63 -15.48 41.24
CA ARG A 315 -6.16 -15.61 41.13
C ARG A 315 -5.75 -17.05 41.49
N ILE A 316 -5.09 -17.76 40.56
CA ILE A 316 -4.55 -19.11 40.79
C ILE A 316 -3.08 -19.13 40.35
N HIS A 317 -2.16 -19.39 41.28
CA HIS A 317 -0.72 -19.50 41.02
C HIS A 317 -0.17 -18.37 40.13
N ASP A 318 -0.40 -17.12 40.57
CA ASP A 318 0.05 -15.89 39.90
C ASP A 318 -0.51 -15.60 38.50
N SER A 319 -1.43 -16.43 37.99
CA SER A 319 -2.19 -16.16 36.77
C SER A 319 -3.62 -15.73 37.10
N TYR A 320 -4.15 -14.77 36.34
CA TYR A 320 -5.54 -14.35 36.43
C TYR A 320 -6.41 -15.27 35.55
N TRP A 321 -7.46 -15.81 36.15
CA TRP A 321 -8.48 -16.59 35.45
C TRP A 321 -9.78 -15.80 35.47
N ILE A 322 -10.38 -15.66 34.30
CA ILE A 322 -11.55 -14.79 34.12
C ILE A 322 -12.70 -15.60 33.59
N ASN A 323 -13.85 -15.42 34.22
CA ASN A 323 -15.07 -16.10 33.80
C ASN A 323 -15.46 -15.62 32.39
N ARG A 324 -15.60 -16.56 31.46
CA ARG A 324 -15.94 -16.29 30.06
C ARG A 324 -17.28 -15.57 29.93
N GLU A 325 -18.24 -15.87 30.81
CA GLU A 325 -19.57 -15.22 30.78
C GLU A 325 -19.45 -13.71 31.04
N ASP A 326 -18.52 -13.30 31.90
CA ASP A 326 -18.32 -11.88 32.21
C ASP A 326 -17.56 -11.15 31.10
N ILE A 327 -16.63 -11.84 30.44
CA ILE A 327 -16.02 -11.37 29.18
C ILE A 327 -17.11 -11.15 28.13
N GLU A 328 -17.99 -12.13 27.91
CA GLU A 328 -19.08 -12.05 26.93
C GLU A 328 -20.04 -10.90 27.24
N LYS A 329 -20.44 -10.72 28.51
CA LYS A 329 -21.27 -9.57 28.95
C LYS A 329 -20.59 -8.23 28.70
N LEU A 330 -19.27 -8.13 28.89
CA LEU A 330 -18.53 -6.91 28.58
C LEU A 330 -18.51 -6.67 27.06
N GLU A 331 -18.13 -7.68 26.27
CA GLU A 331 -18.08 -7.58 24.81
C GLU A 331 -19.45 -7.21 24.23
N ASP A 332 -20.54 -7.82 24.69
CA ASP A 332 -21.90 -7.52 24.26
C ASP A 332 -22.29 -6.07 24.58
N ARG A 333 -22.01 -5.60 25.81
CA ARG A 333 -22.26 -4.20 26.21
C ARG A 333 -21.45 -3.20 25.37
N LEU A 334 -20.23 -3.52 24.98
CA LEU A 334 -19.44 -2.64 24.11
C LEU A 334 -19.93 -2.70 22.67
N ASN A 335 -20.41 -3.86 22.21
CA ASN A 335 -20.83 -4.07 20.84
C ASN A 335 -22.15 -3.37 20.45
N ILE A 336 -22.96 -2.91 21.43
CA ILE A 336 -24.15 -2.08 21.15
C ILE A 336 -23.80 -0.64 20.76
N LEU A 337 -22.57 -0.20 21.03
CA LEU A 337 -22.13 1.17 20.76
C LEU A 337 -21.90 1.39 19.25
N SER A 338 -21.98 2.65 18.83
CA SER A 338 -21.53 3.06 17.49
C SER A 338 -20.04 2.75 17.31
N ASP A 339 -19.56 2.56 16.09
CA ASP A 339 -18.17 2.13 15.85
C ASP A 339 -17.12 3.06 16.45
N LYS A 340 -17.32 4.37 16.34
CA LYS A 340 -16.44 5.36 16.97
C LYS A 340 -16.41 5.19 18.50
N GLU A 341 -17.58 5.12 19.13
CA GLU A 341 -17.68 5.00 20.59
C GLU A 341 -17.20 3.64 21.09
N LYS A 342 -17.40 2.58 20.29
CA LYS A 342 -16.88 1.24 20.53
C LYS A 342 -15.36 1.19 20.53
N ILE A 343 -14.71 1.85 19.55
CA ILE A 343 -13.24 1.96 19.50
C ILE A 343 -12.72 2.71 20.73
N LYS A 344 -13.37 3.82 21.11
CA LYS A 344 -12.98 4.59 22.31
C LYS A 344 -13.08 3.75 23.58
N ALA A 345 -14.23 3.13 23.82
CA ALA A 345 -14.47 2.29 24.99
C ALA A 345 -13.55 1.06 25.01
N PHE A 346 -13.17 0.51 23.85
CA PHE A 346 -12.16 -0.55 23.77
C PHE A 346 -10.80 -0.06 24.28
N HIS A 347 -10.36 1.13 23.87
CA HIS A 347 -9.05 1.66 24.25
C HIS A 347 -8.92 2.10 25.71
N GLU A 348 -10.03 2.54 26.33
CA GLU A 348 -10.10 2.77 27.78
C GLU A 348 -9.68 1.53 28.59
N HIS A 349 -9.91 0.35 28.02
CA HIS A 349 -9.56 -0.93 28.61
C HIS A 349 -8.35 -1.59 27.94
N ALA A 350 -7.73 -1.01 26.92
CA ALA A 350 -6.61 -1.64 26.21
C ALA A 350 -5.23 -1.25 26.78
N ASP A 351 -4.21 -1.96 26.34
CA ASP A 351 -2.79 -1.73 26.63
C ASP A 351 -2.15 -0.58 25.81
N SER A 352 -2.95 0.16 25.05
CA SER A 352 -2.47 1.21 24.14
C SER A 352 -2.65 2.60 24.72
N GLU A 353 -1.58 3.40 24.62
CA GLU A 353 -1.53 4.75 25.18
C GLU A 353 -2.30 5.78 24.34
N ASN A 354 -2.26 5.66 23.01
CA ASN A 354 -2.95 6.56 22.09
C ASN A 354 -3.42 5.82 20.85
N TYR A 355 -4.41 6.40 20.16
CA TYR A 355 -4.95 5.84 18.92
C TYR A 355 -5.58 6.93 18.03
N LEU A 356 -5.78 6.58 16.77
CA LEU A 356 -6.30 7.48 15.73
C LEU A 356 -7.59 6.90 15.15
N ILE A 357 -8.61 7.74 14.96
CA ILE A 357 -9.83 7.39 14.22
C ILE A 357 -9.98 8.33 13.03
N MET A 358 -10.09 7.75 11.84
CA MET A 358 -10.36 8.44 10.61
C MET A 358 -11.82 8.26 10.20
N ASN A 359 -12.55 9.36 10.11
CA ASN A 359 -13.92 9.38 9.58
C ASN A 359 -13.85 9.87 8.11
N LYS A 360 -14.19 8.97 7.18
CA LYS A 360 -14.16 9.24 5.74
C LYS A 360 -15.22 10.24 5.29
N GLU A 361 -16.45 10.11 5.80
CA GLU A 361 -17.58 10.99 5.43
C GLU A 361 -17.27 12.47 5.70
N THR A 362 -16.63 12.75 6.84
CA THR A 362 -16.28 14.11 7.27
C THR A 362 -14.87 14.51 6.86
N MET A 363 -14.07 13.57 6.32
CA MET A 363 -12.65 13.75 6.04
C MET A 363 -11.89 14.27 7.26
N THR A 364 -12.11 13.68 8.43
CA THR A 364 -11.44 14.09 9.67
C THR A 364 -10.66 12.95 10.30
N LEU A 365 -9.47 13.29 10.78
CA LEU A 365 -8.60 12.44 11.58
C LEU A 365 -8.60 12.94 13.01
N GLU A 366 -8.96 12.09 13.93
CA GLU A 366 -9.09 12.40 15.35
C GLU A 366 -8.10 11.56 16.14
N TYR A 367 -7.26 12.22 16.93
CA TYR A 367 -6.23 11.63 17.77
C TYR A 367 -6.69 11.64 19.22
N PHE A 368 -6.70 10.47 19.86
CA PHE A 368 -7.21 10.26 21.21
C PHE A 368 -6.13 9.71 22.14
N ASP A 369 -6.21 10.09 23.41
CA ASP A 369 -5.49 9.41 24.49
C ASP A 369 -6.22 8.13 24.93
N LYS A 370 -5.57 7.33 25.78
CA LYS A 370 -6.11 6.09 26.35
C LYS A 370 -7.49 6.26 27.00
N SER A 371 -7.81 7.42 27.58
CA SER A 371 -9.09 7.67 28.25
C SER A 371 -10.24 7.98 27.30
N GLY A 372 -9.98 7.99 25.98
CA GLY A 372 -10.98 8.36 24.99
C GLY A 372 -11.14 9.86 24.80
N ARG A 373 -10.29 10.68 25.43
CA ARG A 373 -10.30 12.13 25.29
C ARG A 373 -9.60 12.54 24.00
N LEU A 374 -10.24 13.42 23.23
CA LEU A 374 -9.72 13.97 21.99
C LEU A 374 -8.52 14.89 22.29
N ILE A 375 -7.35 14.54 21.78
CA ILE A 375 -6.12 15.36 21.86
C ILE A 375 -6.09 16.34 20.70
N LYS A 376 -6.29 15.86 19.47
CA LYS A 376 -6.15 16.65 18.24
C LYS A 376 -7.13 16.20 17.18
N LYS A 377 -7.66 17.15 16.40
CA LYS A 377 -8.50 16.89 15.22
C LYS A 377 -7.91 17.60 14.01
N VAL A 378 -7.71 16.86 12.92
CA VAL A 378 -7.15 17.37 11.67
C VAL A 378 -8.12 17.08 10.55
N ARG A 379 -8.44 18.10 9.74
CA ARG A 379 -9.20 17.91 8.51
C ARG A 379 -8.23 17.44 7.43
N LEU A 380 -8.56 16.35 6.78
CA LEU A 380 -7.76 15.77 5.72
C LEU A 380 -8.25 16.30 4.37
N ASN A 381 -7.32 16.62 3.47
CA ASN A 381 -7.64 16.91 2.07
C ASN A 381 -7.31 15.70 1.21
N LEU A 382 -8.27 14.76 1.13
CA LEU A 382 -8.12 13.50 0.41
C LEU A 382 -9.06 13.46 -0.81
N GLU A 383 -9.02 14.52 -1.64
CA GLU A 383 -9.79 14.64 -2.88
C GLU A 383 -9.73 13.34 -3.72
N GLY A 384 -10.87 12.64 -3.81
CA GLY A 384 -11.04 11.44 -4.66
C GLY A 384 -10.23 10.20 -4.27
N LYS A 385 -9.46 10.22 -3.18
CA LYS A 385 -8.47 9.19 -2.83
C LYS A 385 -8.93 8.17 -1.77
N LEU A 386 -10.20 8.08 -1.38
CA LEU A 386 -10.63 7.19 -0.27
C LEU A 386 -11.90 6.38 -0.48
N GLY A 387 -12.53 6.49 -1.67
CA GLY A 387 -13.67 5.64 -2.00
C GLY A 387 -13.28 4.19 -1.78
N ASP A 388 -14.11 3.43 -1.06
CA ASP A 388 -13.83 2.03 -0.74
C ASP A 388 -13.48 1.25 -2.02
N GLU A 389 -14.09 1.59 -3.16
CA GLU A 389 -13.89 0.97 -4.47
C GLU A 389 -12.62 1.39 -5.25
N GLY A 390 -12.00 2.53 -4.91
CA GLY A 390 -10.97 3.18 -5.73
C GLY A 390 -9.53 3.10 -5.21
N GLN A 391 -9.32 2.69 -3.96
CA GLN A 391 -7.98 2.53 -3.38
C GLN A 391 -7.82 1.21 -2.61
N LEU A 392 -6.60 0.68 -2.70
CA LEU A 392 -6.08 -0.38 -1.85
C LEU A 392 -5.93 0.11 -0.40
N GLY A 393 -6.99 0.51 0.32
CA GLY A 393 -6.84 1.05 1.68
C GLY A 393 -8.13 1.33 2.44
N GLY A 394 -9.22 0.59 2.15
CA GLY A 394 -10.56 0.83 2.70
C GLY A 394 -10.68 0.79 4.23
N ALA A 395 -11.92 0.87 4.74
CA ALA A 395 -12.18 0.81 6.17
C ALA A 395 -11.55 -0.44 6.84
N GLY A 396 -11.11 -0.29 8.09
CA GLY A 396 -10.45 -1.38 8.82
C GLY A 396 -9.50 -0.97 9.94
N ASN A 397 -8.83 -1.99 10.47
CA ASN A 397 -7.80 -1.91 11.51
C ASN A 397 -6.41 -1.76 10.87
N TYR A 398 -5.66 -0.75 11.30
CA TYR A 398 -4.32 -0.44 10.85
C TYR A 398 -3.40 -0.04 12.01
N PHE A 399 -2.11 0.00 11.72
CA PHE A 399 -1.09 0.53 12.61
C PHE A 399 -0.21 1.51 11.86
N VAL A 400 0.21 2.57 12.55
CA VAL A 400 1.23 3.49 12.01
C VAL A 400 2.53 2.71 11.83
N HIS A 401 2.93 2.50 10.58
CA HIS A 401 4.21 1.86 10.26
C HIS A 401 5.35 2.87 10.35
N SER A 402 5.21 3.97 9.62
CA SER A 402 6.21 5.04 9.58
C SER A 402 5.61 6.32 9.02
N TYR A 403 6.18 7.46 9.38
CA TYR A 403 5.90 8.74 8.73
C TYR A 403 7.16 9.23 8.04
N LYS A 404 7.13 9.39 6.71
CA LYS A 404 8.30 9.79 5.92
C LYS A 404 7.84 10.77 4.83
N ASN A 405 8.46 11.94 4.78
CA ASN A 405 8.32 12.91 3.67
C ASN A 405 6.85 13.29 3.37
N GLY A 406 6.07 13.63 4.41
CA GLY A 406 4.67 14.02 4.25
C GLY A 406 3.69 12.85 4.03
N VAL A 407 4.19 11.61 3.98
CA VAL A 407 3.39 10.40 3.73
C VAL A 407 3.34 9.53 4.98
N LEU A 408 2.12 9.19 5.39
CA LEU A 408 1.86 8.25 6.46
C LEU A 408 1.78 6.84 5.89
N TYR A 409 2.62 5.93 6.37
CA TYR A 409 2.54 4.52 6.01
C TYR A 409 1.77 3.78 7.09
N LEU A 410 0.73 3.06 6.68
CA LEU A 410 -0.09 2.22 7.54
C LEU A 410 0.13 0.74 7.21
N GLN A 411 0.25 -0.09 8.23
CA GLN A 411 0.30 -1.54 8.11
C GLN A 411 -1.04 -2.14 8.52
N ASP A 412 -1.59 -3.04 7.70
CA ASP A 412 -2.77 -3.82 8.08
C ASP A 412 -2.45 -5.06 8.95
N ASP A 413 -3.48 -5.66 9.55
CA ASP A 413 -3.39 -6.90 10.35
C ASP A 413 -2.74 -8.09 9.61
N ARG A 414 -2.62 -8.02 8.28
CA ARG A 414 -2.03 -9.07 7.43
C ARG A 414 -0.57 -8.77 7.09
N GLY A 415 -0.06 -7.60 7.48
CA GLY A 415 1.31 -7.16 7.22
C GLY A 415 1.49 -6.38 5.93
N ASN A 416 0.42 -6.03 5.20
CA ASN A 416 0.57 -5.18 4.02
C ASN A 416 0.74 -3.72 4.44
N ILE A 417 1.80 -3.08 3.96
CA ILE A 417 2.11 -1.68 4.23
C ILE A 417 1.61 -0.82 3.07
N ARG A 418 0.96 0.30 3.38
CA ARG A 418 0.29 1.16 2.41
C ARG A 418 0.52 2.64 2.70
N PRO A 419 0.84 3.46 1.68
CA PRO A 419 1.00 4.89 1.84
C PRO A 419 -0.35 5.61 1.88
N TYR A 420 -0.45 6.61 2.74
CA TYR A 420 -1.55 7.57 2.85
C TYR A 420 -0.94 8.97 2.73
N GLU A 421 -1.13 9.58 1.56
CA GLU A 421 -0.73 10.95 1.25
C GLU A 421 -1.72 11.95 1.83
N GLY A 422 -1.32 13.21 2.03
CA GLY A 422 -2.24 14.26 2.51
C GLY A 422 -2.60 14.17 4.00
N VAL A 423 -1.91 13.32 4.75
CA VAL A 423 -2.03 13.23 6.21
C VAL A 423 -0.82 13.91 6.84
N ASP A 424 -0.99 15.15 7.32
CA ASP A 424 0.06 15.90 8.02
C ASP A 424 -0.06 15.75 9.54
N LEU A 425 0.66 14.75 10.08
CA LEU A 425 0.71 14.46 11.52
C LEU A 425 2.15 14.07 11.93
N PRO A 426 3.07 15.04 12.01
CA PRO A 426 4.43 14.77 12.47
C PRO A 426 4.42 14.32 13.94
N GLY A 427 5.33 13.41 14.29
CA GLY A 427 5.50 12.91 15.66
C GLY A 427 4.63 11.70 16.04
N LEU A 428 3.91 11.09 15.09
CA LEU A 428 3.20 9.84 15.36
C LEU A 428 4.18 8.71 15.68
N LYS A 429 4.00 8.08 16.83
CA LYS A 429 4.79 6.93 17.24
C LYS A 429 4.48 5.75 16.31
N VAL A 430 5.53 5.07 15.85
CA VAL A 430 5.41 3.77 15.19
C VAL A 430 4.59 2.82 16.07
N SER A 431 3.79 1.95 15.45
CA SER A 431 2.83 1.04 16.04
C SER A 431 1.59 1.67 16.72
N THR A 432 1.36 2.97 16.55
CA THR A 432 0.11 3.60 17.03
C THR A 432 -1.10 2.98 16.30
N ASN A 433 -2.14 2.61 17.04
CA ASN A 433 -3.37 2.05 16.46
C ASN A 433 -4.08 3.09 15.60
N PHE A 434 -4.52 2.69 14.41
CA PHE A 434 -5.16 3.55 13.43
C PHE A 434 -6.41 2.87 12.87
N TYR A 435 -7.57 3.50 13.06
CA TYR A 435 -8.86 2.96 12.63
C TYR A 435 -9.44 3.81 11.52
N ILE A 436 -9.90 3.16 10.45
CA ILE A 436 -10.63 3.82 9.38
C ILE A 436 -12.08 3.36 9.44
N LEU A 437 -13.00 4.29 9.70
CA LEU A 437 -14.44 4.01 9.75
C LEU A 437 -14.99 3.70 8.35
N SER A 438 -15.98 2.81 8.28
CA SER A 438 -16.71 2.54 7.03
C SER A 438 -17.86 3.53 6.84
N GLU A 439 -18.16 3.81 5.57
CA GLU A 439 -19.37 4.54 5.17
C GLU A 439 -20.60 3.59 5.07
N SER A 440 -20.37 2.28 4.99
CA SER A 440 -21.43 1.28 4.91
C SER A 440 -21.78 0.72 6.28
N LYS A 441 -23.08 0.60 6.57
CA LYS A 441 -23.59 -0.03 7.80
C LYS A 441 -23.34 -1.53 7.86
N ASP A 442 -23.08 -2.16 6.72
CA ASP A 442 -22.84 -3.60 6.66
C ASP A 442 -21.43 -3.95 7.13
N HIS A 443 -20.48 -3.01 7.08
CA HIS A 443 -19.10 -3.18 7.52
C HIS A 443 -18.88 -2.40 8.81
N HIS A 444 -18.46 -3.10 9.87
CA HIS A 444 -18.43 -2.51 11.20
C HIS A 444 -17.34 -3.12 12.06
N PHE A 445 -16.97 -2.40 13.12
CA PHE A 445 -16.10 -2.94 14.15
C PHE A 445 -16.89 -3.81 15.14
N LYS A 446 -16.32 -4.94 15.53
CA LYS A 446 -16.88 -5.86 16.52
C LYS A 446 -15.78 -6.31 17.47
N ILE A 447 -16.02 -6.21 18.76
CA ILE A 447 -15.12 -6.72 19.79
C ILE A 447 -15.45 -8.19 20.01
N LYS A 448 -14.44 -9.05 19.90
CA LYS A 448 -14.57 -10.50 20.08
C LYS A 448 -13.25 -11.12 20.54
N GLY A 449 -13.27 -11.86 21.62
CA GLY A 449 -12.07 -12.50 22.18
C GLY A 449 -11.04 -11.47 22.64
N GLY A 450 -11.50 -10.35 23.20
CA GLY A 450 -10.65 -9.28 23.75
C GLY A 450 -9.95 -8.43 22.71
N LYS A 451 -10.29 -8.58 21.44
CA LYS A 451 -9.72 -7.81 20.34
C LYS A 451 -10.83 -7.13 19.55
N ILE A 452 -10.51 -5.99 18.98
CA ILE A 452 -11.38 -5.30 18.04
C ILE A 452 -11.14 -5.85 16.63
N HIS A 453 -12.20 -6.24 15.94
CA HIS A 453 -12.15 -6.79 14.59
C HIS A 453 -12.97 -5.93 13.65
N PHE A 454 -12.43 -5.60 12.48
CA PHE A 454 -13.24 -5.08 11.40
C PHE A 454 -13.89 -6.23 10.63
N THR A 455 -15.22 -6.26 10.56
CA THR A 455 -16.03 -7.37 10.03
C THR A 455 -17.22 -6.88 9.20
N THR A 456 -18.03 -7.79 8.67
CA THR A 456 -19.19 -7.48 7.82
C THR A 456 -20.40 -8.36 8.12
N LYS A 457 -21.61 -7.83 7.91
CA LYS A 457 -22.89 -8.54 7.91
C LYS A 457 -23.28 -8.94 6.47
N GLY A 458 -22.47 -9.75 5.77
CA GLY A 458 -22.69 -9.95 4.33
C GLY A 458 -21.97 -11.13 3.68
N LYS A 459 -22.11 -11.25 2.35
CA LYS A 459 -21.49 -12.30 1.53
C LYS A 459 -20.03 -11.94 1.22
N LYS A 460 -19.21 -12.95 0.90
CA LYS A 460 -17.77 -12.79 0.59
C LYS A 460 -17.43 -11.92 -0.62
N SER A 461 -18.41 -11.66 -1.50
CA SER A 461 -18.22 -10.86 -2.72
C SER A 461 -17.77 -9.44 -2.43
N ASP A 462 -18.11 -8.92 -1.26
CA ASP A 462 -17.95 -7.50 -0.93
C ASP A 462 -16.61 -7.23 -0.26
N TYR A 463 -15.65 -8.16 -0.36
CA TYR A 463 -14.46 -8.16 0.49
C TYR A 463 -13.24 -7.42 -0.07
N LEU A 464 -13.17 -7.25 -1.38
CA LEU A 464 -12.02 -6.66 -2.07
C LEU A 464 -11.67 -5.21 -1.65
N PRO A 465 -12.64 -4.32 -1.36
CA PRO A 465 -12.31 -2.94 -0.99
C PRO A 465 -11.90 -2.76 0.48
N PHE A 466 -12.18 -3.73 1.35
CA PHE A 466 -12.07 -3.58 2.80
C PHE A 466 -10.90 -4.34 3.43
N ASN A 467 -10.41 -3.80 4.54
CA ASN A 467 -9.33 -4.42 5.29
C ASN A 467 -9.85 -5.15 6.54
N PHE A 468 -10.46 -6.32 6.31
CA PHE A 468 -10.93 -7.16 7.42
C PHE A 468 -9.79 -7.70 8.25
N SER A 469 -10.01 -7.69 9.56
CA SER A 469 -9.09 -8.28 10.51
C SER A 469 -8.80 -9.74 10.21
N LYS A 470 -7.55 -10.13 10.45
CA LYS A 470 -7.14 -11.52 10.31
C LYS A 470 -7.92 -12.36 11.32
N ARG A 471 -8.36 -13.55 10.89
CA ARG A 471 -8.97 -14.52 11.79
C ARG A 471 -8.03 -14.77 12.98
N ASP A 472 -8.58 -14.63 14.18
CA ASP A 472 -7.80 -14.91 15.39
C ASP A 472 -7.44 -16.40 15.43
N THR A 473 -6.15 -16.66 15.53
CA THR A 473 -5.55 -18.00 15.62
C THR A 473 -4.83 -18.22 16.94
N SER A 474 -4.80 -17.21 17.81
CA SER A 474 -4.29 -17.38 19.16
C SER A 474 -5.21 -18.31 19.94
N VAL A 475 -4.61 -19.17 20.76
CA VAL A 475 -5.33 -20.13 21.58
C VAL A 475 -5.08 -19.81 23.04
N THR A 476 -6.14 -19.50 23.76
CA THR A 476 -6.11 -19.19 25.19
C THR A 476 -6.40 -20.46 25.98
N SER A 477 -5.62 -20.72 27.02
CA SER A 477 -5.88 -21.86 27.91
C SER A 477 -7.20 -21.67 28.63
N ILE A 478 -7.98 -22.75 28.78
CA ILE A 478 -9.26 -22.74 29.49
C ILE A 478 -9.24 -23.66 30.70
N LYS A 479 -10.12 -23.37 31.65
CA LYS A 479 -10.42 -24.22 32.79
C LYS A 479 -11.92 -24.27 33.01
N SER A 480 -12.46 -25.47 32.96
CA SER A 480 -13.87 -25.76 33.18
C SER A 480 -14.12 -26.07 34.66
N VAL A 481 -15.12 -25.43 35.27
CA VAL A 481 -15.55 -25.65 36.65
C VAL A 481 -17.01 -26.10 36.65
N ILE A 482 -17.26 -27.29 37.18
CA ILE A 482 -18.62 -27.84 37.30
C ILE A 482 -19.20 -27.38 38.65
N LYS A 483 -20.15 -26.45 38.62
CA LYS A 483 -20.75 -25.85 39.84
C LYS A 483 -21.67 -26.78 40.60
N LYS A 484 -22.50 -27.54 39.88
CA LYS A 484 -23.53 -28.39 40.49
C LYS A 484 -22.91 -29.70 40.95
N LYS A 485 -22.98 -29.97 42.25
CA LYS A 485 -22.43 -31.20 42.88
C LYS A 485 -22.90 -32.48 42.18
N ASP A 486 -24.16 -32.55 41.76
CA ASP A 486 -24.70 -33.73 41.08
C ASP A 486 -24.04 -34.01 39.72
N TYR A 487 -23.46 -32.99 39.09
CA TYR A 487 -22.79 -33.08 37.80
C TYR A 487 -21.29 -33.39 37.95
N GLN A 488 -20.71 -33.24 39.15
CA GLN A 488 -19.30 -33.51 39.47
C GLN A 488 -19.01 -35.01 39.59
N THR A 489 -19.32 -35.77 38.54
CA THR A 489 -19.03 -37.20 38.47
C THR A 489 -17.58 -37.41 38.02
N LYS A 490 -17.00 -38.58 38.32
CA LYS A 490 -15.67 -38.95 37.79
C LYS A 490 -15.63 -38.82 36.26
N THR A 491 -16.67 -39.30 35.59
CA THR A 491 -16.83 -39.19 34.13
C THR A 491 -16.79 -37.74 33.66
N ALA A 492 -17.55 -36.84 34.28
CA ALA A 492 -17.61 -35.45 33.84
C ALA A 492 -16.31 -34.68 34.11
N ILE A 493 -15.66 -34.93 35.26
CA ILE A 493 -14.38 -34.31 35.60
C ILE A 493 -13.29 -34.75 34.61
N GLU A 494 -13.18 -36.06 34.33
CA GLU A 494 -12.20 -36.57 33.37
C GLU A 494 -12.51 -36.10 31.94
N PHE A 495 -13.78 -36.05 31.56
CA PHE A 495 -14.22 -35.59 30.24
C PHE A 495 -13.87 -34.11 30.02
N MET A 496 -14.28 -33.21 30.93
CA MET A 496 -14.00 -31.78 30.79
C MET A 496 -12.52 -31.47 30.96
N GLY A 497 -11.82 -32.16 31.87
CA GLY A 497 -10.37 -32.01 32.02
C GLY A 497 -9.59 -32.36 30.75
N GLU A 498 -10.03 -33.38 29.99
CA GLU A 498 -9.41 -33.70 28.71
C GLU A 498 -9.75 -32.68 27.62
N ILE A 499 -10.97 -32.12 27.61
CA ILE A 499 -11.32 -31.00 26.72
C ILE A 499 -10.38 -29.81 26.99
N ASP A 500 -10.32 -29.34 28.23
CA ASP A 500 -9.48 -28.20 28.62
C ASP A 500 -8.01 -28.40 28.21
N LYS A 501 -7.47 -29.60 28.50
CA LYS A 501 -6.09 -29.97 28.19
C LYS A 501 -5.78 -29.97 26.69
N ARG A 502 -6.74 -30.34 25.84
CA ARG A 502 -6.52 -30.57 24.40
C ARG A 502 -6.94 -29.40 23.51
N LYS A 503 -7.33 -28.26 24.08
CA LYS A 503 -7.78 -27.08 23.32
C LYS A 503 -6.85 -26.69 22.17
N GLY A 504 -5.58 -26.41 22.45
CA GLY A 504 -4.60 -26.03 21.41
C GLY A 504 -4.45 -27.08 20.30
N GLU A 505 -4.45 -28.36 20.66
CA GLU A 505 -4.29 -29.45 19.71
C GLU A 505 -5.49 -29.63 18.77
N ILE A 506 -6.71 -29.57 19.32
CA ILE A 506 -7.95 -29.75 18.55
C ILE A 506 -8.24 -28.51 17.72
N THR A 507 -8.04 -27.31 18.28
CA THR A 507 -8.18 -26.05 17.56
C THR A 507 -7.29 -26.03 16.31
N LYS A 508 -6.03 -26.44 16.43
CA LYS A 508 -5.11 -26.58 15.29
C LYS A 508 -5.55 -27.66 14.30
N LEU A 509 -6.00 -28.83 14.79
CA LEU A 509 -6.39 -29.97 13.94
C LEU A 509 -7.60 -29.68 13.04
N TYR A 510 -8.53 -28.87 13.54
CA TYR A 510 -9.77 -28.52 12.86
C TYR A 510 -9.82 -27.08 12.33
N GLY A 511 -8.80 -26.27 12.58
CA GLY A 511 -8.77 -24.86 12.18
C GLY A 511 -9.91 -24.06 12.83
N LEU A 512 -10.15 -24.30 14.11
CA LEU A 512 -11.15 -23.56 14.90
C LEU A 512 -10.55 -22.22 15.37
N THR A 513 -11.42 -21.26 15.65
CA THR A 513 -11.08 -20.10 16.50
C THR A 513 -11.22 -20.48 17.97
N ASP A 514 -10.63 -19.68 18.85
CA ASP A 514 -10.74 -19.83 20.29
C ASP A 514 -12.21 -19.87 20.76
N HIS A 515 -13.01 -18.91 20.28
CA HIS A 515 -14.45 -18.84 20.55
C HIS A 515 -15.22 -20.06 20.06
N GLU A 516 -14.96 -20.53 18.82
CA GLU A 516 -15.63 -21.74 18.32
C GLU A 516 -15.33 -22.95 19.21
N TYR A 517 -14.07 -23.12 19.61
CA TYR A 517 -13.71 -24.21 20.51
C TYR A 517 -14.49 -24.14 21.83
N ASN A 518 -14.55 -22.96 22.44
CA ASN A 518 -15.25 -22.75 23.71
C ASN A 518 -16.75 -23.05 23.59
N GLU A 519 -17.42 -22.58 22.54
CA GLU A 519 -18.84 -22.88 22.31
C GLU A 519 -19.10 -24.37 22.09
N LEU A 520 -18.21 -25.05 21.35
CA LEU A 520 -18.30 -26.50 21.19
C LEU A 520 -18.05 -27.24 22.51
N SER A 521 -17.18 -26.75 23.39
CA SER A 521 -16.93 -27.35 24.71
C SER A 521 -18.15 -27.27 25.62
N LYS A 522 -18.83 -26.11 25.66
CA LYS A 522 -20.11 -25.92 26.38
C LYS A 522 -21.16 -26.89 25.82
N LEU A 523 -21.26 -27.01 24.50
CA LEU A 523 -22.18 -27.94 23.86
C LEU A 523 -21.86 -29.41 24.19
N ALA A 524 -20.59 -29.80 24.19
CA ALA A 524 -20.14 -31.15 24.56
C ALA A 524 -20.53 -31.52 26.00
N PHE A 525 -20.37 -30.58 26.94
CA PHE A 525 -20.82 -30.77 28.32
C PHE A 525 -22.33 -30.98 28.44
N GLY A 526 -23.13 -30.16 27.75
CA GLY A 526 -24.58 -30.32 27.74
C GLY A 526 -25.03 -31.64 27.11
N ILE A 527 -24.35 -32.10 26.05
CA ILE A 527 -24.58 -33.43 25.45
C ILE A 527 -24.25 -34.54 26.45
N LEU A 528 -23.13 -34.46 27.15
CA LEU A 528 -22.75 -35.41 28.20
C LEU A 528 -23.83 -35.52 29.29
N GLY A 529 -24.35 -34.37 29.75
CA GLY A 529 -25.45 -34.33 30.70
C GLY A 529 -26.72 -34.98 30.15
N ASN A 530 -27.05 -34.70 28.89
CA ASN A 530 -28.29 -35.20 28.31
C ASN A 530 -28.27 -36.70 27.97
N GLU A 531 -27.14 -37.20 27.48
CA GLU A 531 -27.02 -38.58 26.99
C GLU A 531 -26.81 -39.60 28.10
N SER A 532 -26.06 -39.24 29.14
CA SER A 532 -25.70 -40.17 30.21
C SER A 532 -25.93 -39.66 31.62
N GLN A 533 -26.50 -38.46 31.80
CA GLN A 533 -26.54 -37.79 33.11
C GLN A 533 -25.16 -37.74 33.74
N PHE A 534 -24.16 -37.32 32.95
CA PHE A 534 -22.76 -37.28 33.38
C PHE A 534 -22.24 -38.68 33.79
N GLY A 535 -22.67 -39.73 33.08
CA GLY A 535 -22.28 -41.12 33.34
C GLY A 535 -23.03 -41.82 34.48
N LYS A 536 -24.10 -41.24 35.04
CA LYS A 536 -24.90 -41.85 36.13
C LYS A 536 -26.16 -42.57 35.66
N SER A 537 -26.60 -42.36 34.42
CA SER A 537 -27.88 -42.89 33.93
C SER A 537 -27.89 -44.42 33.92
N LYS A 538 -28.86 -45.04 34.61
CA LYS A 538 -29.05 -46.50 34.57
C LYS A 538 -29.25 -47.02 33.14
N LYS A 539 -29.96 -46.26 32.30
CA LYS A 539 -30.16 -46.55 30.88
C LYS A 539 -28.85 -46.57 30.10
N TYR A 540 -27.91 -45.70 30.45
CA TYR A 540 -26.57 -45.69 29.86
C TYR A 540 -25.78 -46.94 30.24
N HIS A 541 -25.73 -47.29 31.54
CA HIS A 541 -25.03 -48.50 31.99
C HIS A 541 -25.58 -49.79 31.36
N ILE A 542 -26.91 -49.92 31.22
CA ILE A 542 -27.53 -51.08 30.56
C ILE A 542 -27.12 -51.16 29.08
N LYS A 543 -27.07 -50.02 28.38
CA LYS A 543 -26.67 -49.97 26.97
C LYS A 543 -25.21 -50.36 26.74
N GLU A 544 -24.30 -49.94 27.62
CA GLU A 544 -22.88 -50.29 27.49
C GLU A 544 -22.60 -51.73 27.95
N ALA A 545 -23.30 -52.23 28.98
CA ALA A 545 -23.12 -53.60 29.47
C ALA A 545 -23.65 -54.67 28.48
N LEU A 546 -24.70 -54.38 27.70
CA LEU A 546 -25.34 -55.34 26.79
C LEU A 546 -25.55 -54.75 25.37
N PRO A 547 -24.47 -54.45 24.64
CA PRO A 547 -24.57 -53.76 23.35
C PRO A 547 -25.15 -54.62 22.23
N TRP A 548 -25.02 -55.94 22.33
CA TRP A 548 -25.65 -56.92 21.43
C TRP A 548 -27.17 -56.89 21.53
N LEU A 549 -27.72 -56.68 22.74
CA LEU A 549 -29.17 -56.61 22.98
C LEU A 549 -29.79 -55.40 22.26
N VAL A 550 -29.04 -54.27 22.21
CA VAL A 550 -29.43 -53.06 21.47
C VAL A 550 -29.34 -53.27 19.95
N ALA A 551 -28.37 -54.04 19.47
CA ALA A 551 -28.25 -54.37 18.04
C ALA A 551 -29.39 -55.28 17.58
N ILE A 552 -29.75 -56.28 18.38
CA ILE A 552 -30.89 -57.18 18.14
C ILE A 552 -32.21 -56.40 18.12
N ALA A 553 -32.44 -55.55 19.13
CA ALA A 553 -33.66 -54.73 19.21
C ALA A 553 -33.82 -53.74 18.03
N LYS A 554 -32.72 -53.37 17.36
CA LYS A 554 -32.74 -52.51 16.16
C LYS A 554 -32.77 -53.29 14.84
N GLY A 555 -32.85 -54.62 14.87
CA GLY A 555 -32.88 -55.47 13.67
C GLY A 555 -31.51 -55.68 13.01
N ASN A 556 -30.41 -55.33 13.67
CA ASN A 556 -29.04 -55.44 13.12
C ASN A 556 -28.33 -56.75 13.53
N GLY A 557 -29.05 -57.74 14.09
CA GLY A 557 -28.47 -58.96 14.63
C GLY A 557 -27.45 -58.68 15.76
N THR A 558 -26.28 -59.30 15.72
CA THR A 558 -25.17 -59.06 16.68
C THR A 558 -24.23 -57.93 16.27
N ASN A 559 -24.47 -57.27 15.12
CA ASN A 559 -23.59 -56.24 14.61
C ASN A 559 -23.79 -54.90 15.35
N THR A 560 -22.86 -54.60 16.26
CA THR A 560 -22.89 -53.38 17.08
C THR A 560 -22.17 -52.18 16.45
N SER A 561 -21.63 -52.34 15.23
CA SER A 561 -20.83 -51.31 14.53
C SER A 561 -21.62 -50.05 14.17
N SER A 562 -22.95 -50.08 14.18
CA SER A 562 -23.82 -48.92 13.94
C SER A 562 -24.42 -48.28 15.21
N ASN A 563 -24.20 -48.88 16.39
CA ASN A 563 -24.74 -48.36 17.66
C ASN A 563 -23.99 -47.12 18.18
N SER A 564 -24.67 -46.22 18.87
CA SER A 564 -24.02 -45.15 19.63
C SER A 564 -23.23 -45.74 20.82
N ARG A 565 -22.09 -45.14 21.18
CA ARG A 565 -21.22 -45.59 22.27
C ARG A 565 -20.72 -44.46 23.15
N GLY A 566 -20.37 -44.80 24.38
CA GLY A 566 -19.73 -43.90 25.33
C GLY A 566 -20.70 -42.93 26.01
N PRO A 567 -20.22 -42.12 26.96
CA PRO A 567 -21.06 -41.27 27.79
C PRO A 567 -21.75 -40.13 27.02
N THR A 568 -21.29 -39.82 25.81
CA THR A 568 -21.97 -38.90 24.90
C THR A 568 -22.75 -39.63 23.80
N GLN A 569 -22.71 -40.95 23.69
CA GLN A 569 -23.46 -41.72 22.69
C GLN A 569 -23.12 -41.36 21.23
N ILE A 570 -21.83 -41.23 20.91
CA ILE A 570 -21.36 -40.95 19.54
C ILE A 570 -21.49 -42.19 18.65
N LYS A 571 -21.92 -42.00 17.40
CA LYS A 571 -22.06 -43.09 16.41
C LYS A 571 -20.79 -43.36 15.61
N THR A 572 -20.08 -42.30 15.24
CA THR A 572 -18.91 -42.36 14.35
C THR A 572 -17.78 -41.54 14.93
N VAL A 573 -16.59 -42.14 15.07
CA VAL A 573 -15.38 -41.41 15.49
C VAL A 573 -14.84 -40.64 14.28
N PRO A 574 -14.62 -39.31 14.40
CA PRO A 574 -14.00 -38.52 13.35
C PRO A 574 -12.63 -39.06 12.93
N LYS A 575 -12.36 -39.17 11.62
CA LYS A 575 -11.11 -39.77 11.11
C LYS A 575 -9.86 -39.05 11.64
N LYS A 576 -9.90 -37.71 11.74
CA LYS A 576 -8.78 -36.92 12.27
C LYS A 576 -8.51 -37.22 13.75
N ILE A 577 -9.56 -37.41 14.56
CA ILE A 577 -9.44 -37.80 15.97
C ILE A 577 -8.91 -39.23 16.08
N ALA A 578 -9.49 -40.18 15.34
CA ALA A 578 -9.05 -41.58 15.36
C ALA A 578 -7.56 -41.70 15.03
N LYS A 579 -7.10 -41.00 13.99
CA LYS A 579 -5.69 -40.99 13.60
C LYS A 579 -4.79 -40.35 14.66
N LYS A 580 -5.20 -39.23 15.28
CA LYS A 580 -4.34 -38.48 16.18
C LYS A 580 -4.27 -39.07 17.60
N TYR A 581 -5.38 -39.58 18.11
CA TYR A 581 -5.51 -40.00 19.51
C TYR A 581 -5.69 -41.51 19.67
N GLY A 582 -5.69 -42.29 18.58
CA GLY A 582 -5.96 -43.73 18.63
C GLY A 582 -7.39 -44.04 19.12
N THR A 583 -8.30 -43.08 19.01
CA THR A 583 -9.69 -43.26 19.45
C THR A 583 -10.40 -44.18 18.48
N THR A 584 -10.98 -45.25 19.02
CA THR A 584 -11.79 -46.21 18.28
C THR A 584 -13.18 -46.24 18.89
N LYS A 585 -14.10 -46.94 18.24
CA LYS A 585 -15.45 -47.07 18.79
C LYS A 585 -15.47 -47.82 20.13
N ASP A 586 -14.55 -48.76 20.31
CA ASP A 586 -14.52 -49.66 21.46
C ASP A 586 -13.96 -49.01 22.72
N ASN A 587 -13.18 -47.93 22.58
CA ASN A 587 -12.64 -47.19 23.73
C ASN A 587 -13.44 -45.93 24.10
N LEU A 588 -14.60 -45.68 23.47
CA LEU A 588 -15.46 -44.53 23.76
C LEU A 588 -16.12 -44.57 25.15
N GLU A 589 -16.09 -45.70 25.85
CA GLU A 589 -16.50 -45.77 27.26
C GLU A 589 -15.56 -44.98 28.17
N GLN A 590 -14.30 -44.79 27.76
CA GLN A 590 -13.34 -43.99 28.49
C GLN A 590 -13.67 -42.49 28.34
N PRO A 591 -13.89 -41.74 29.44
CA PRO A 591 -14.32 -40.34 29.36
C PRO A 591 -13.39 -39.46 28.54
N LYS A 592 -12.07 -39.69 28.60
CA LYS A 592 -11.05 -38.96 27.84
C LYS A 592 -11.17 -39.19 26.33
N MET A 593 -11.40 -40.43 25.91
CA MET A 593 -11.58 -40.79 24.50
C MET A 593 -12.91 -40.27 23.96
N ALA A 594 -13.97 -40.35 24.78
CA ALA A 594 -15.25 -39.74 24.48
C ALA A 594 -15.10 -38.23 24.26
N ALA A 595 -14.40 -37.52 25.15
CA ALA A 595 -14.18 -36.07 25.06
C ALA A 595 -13.58 -35.62 23.72
N VAL A 596 -12.45 -36.21 23.33
CA VAL A 596 -11.80 -35.86 22.06
C VAL A 596 -12.65 -36.24 20.84
N ALA A 597 -13.38 -37.37 20.91
CA ALA A 597 -14.31 -37.78 19.85
C ALA A 597 -15.50 -36.82 19.73
N THR A 598 -16.10 -36.39 20.86
CA THR A 598 -17.20 -35.42 20.88
C THR A 598 -16.76 -34.11 20.28
N MET A 599 -15.61 -33.57 20.71
CA MET A 599 -15.10 -32.30 20.20
C MET A 599 -14.78 -32.37 18.70
N GLY A 600 -14.17 -33.46 18.22
CA GLY A 600 -13.93 -33.64 16.80
C GLY A 600 -15.22 -33.76 15.99
N PHE A 601 -16.22 -34.46 16.50
CA PHE A 601 -17.52 -34.61 15.84
C PHE A 601 -18.22 -33.26 15.74
N LEU A 602 -18.26 -32.51 16.84
CA LEU A 602 -18.87 -31.18 16.89
C LEU A 602 -18.14 -30.19 15.97
N ALA A 603 -16.83 -30.30 15.81
CA ALA A 603 -16.06 -29.48 14.87
C ALA A 603 -16.43 -29.79 13.40
N GLU A 604 -16.59 -31.07 13.04
CA GLU A 604 -17.07 -31.48 11.71
C GLU A 604 -18.53 -31.04 11.49
N ALA A 605 -19.37 -31.15 12.52
CA ALA A 605 -20.76 -30.69 12.48
C ALA A 605 -20.87 -29.17 12.30
N LEU A 606 -19.99 -28.37 12.93
CA LEU A 606 -19.94 -26.92 12.70
C LEU A 606 -19.56 -26.60 11.25
N ALA A 607 -18.60 -27.32 10.67
CA ALA A 607 -18.22 -27.15 9.26
C ALA A 607 -19.37 -27.50 8.32
N GLU A 608 -20.08 -28.61 8.58
CA GLU A 608 -21.28 -28.99 7.84
C GLU A 608 -22.39 -27.94 7.98
N LEU A 609 -22.62 -27.44 9.19
CA LEU A 609 -23.63 -26.41 9.45
C LEU A 609 -23.35 -25.17 8.62
N LYS A 610 -22.11 -24.65 8.65
CA LYS A 610 -21.68 -23.49 7.86
C LYS A 610 -21.95 -23.63 6.36
N ALA A 611 -21.77 -24.83 5.82
CA ALA A 611 -22.08 -25.11 4.41
C ALA A 611 -23.60 -25.10 4.12
N LYS A 612 -24.43 -25.31 5.14
CA LYS A 612 -25.89 -25.41 5.05
C LYS A 612 -26.63 -24.15 5.52
N GLU A 613 -25.96 -23.17 6.13
CA GLU A 613 -26.58 -21.92 6.64
C GLU A 613 -27.45 -21.22 5.58
N LYS A 614 -27.01 -21.23 4.32
CA LYS A 614 -27.73 -20.64 3.18
C LYS A 614 -29.15 -21.21 2.94
N PHE A 615 -29.45 -22.40 3.47
CA PHE A 615 -30.76 -23.04 3.32
C PHE A 615 -31.72 -22.72 4.47
N HIS A 616 -31.26 -22.02 5.51
CA HIS A 616 -32.06 -21.71 6.68
C HIS A 616 -31.91 -20.23 7.06
N PRO A 617 -32.88 -19.35 6.71
CA PRO A 617 -32.75 -17.90 6.90
C PRO A 617 -32.62 -17.47 8.36
N GLY A 618 -33.09 -18.30 9.30
CA GLY A 618 -32.94 -18.05 10.74
C GLY A 618 -31.54 -18.32 11.32
N ILE A 619 -30.59 -18.88 10.56
CA ILE A 619 -29.23 -19.17 11.07
C ILE A 619 -28.30 -18.00 10.75
N ASN A 620 -27.59 -17.50 11.77
CA ASN A 620 -26.60 -16.44 11.66
C ASN A 620 -25.36 -16.71 12.53
N GLU A 621 -24.40 -15.77 12.57
CA GLU A 621 -23.20 -15.88 13.41
C GLU A 621 -23.47 -16.06 14.91
N GLU A 622 -24.50 -15.41 15.42
CA GLU A 622 -24.80 -15.33 16.85
C GLU A 622 -25.50 -16.60 17.35
N ASN A 623 -26.30 -17.25 16.50
CA ASN A 623 -27.13 -18.37 16.91
C ASN A 623 -26.74 -19.73 16.29
N ARG A 624 -25.75 -19.80 15.39
CA ARG A 624 -25.40 -21.06 14.69
C ARG A 624 -25.10 -22.23 15.62
N PHE A 625 -24.43 -22.00 16.74
CA PHE A 625 -24.08 -23.08 17.68
C PHE A 625 -25.34 -23.78 18.23
N ASN A 626 -26.46 -23.05 18.33
CA ASN A 626 -27.74 -23.59 18.74
C ASN A 626 -28.29 -24.64 17.77
N TYR A 627 -27.85 -24.66 16.51
CA TYR A 627 -28.32 -25.59 15.49
C TYR A 627 -27.47 -26.87 15.38
N ILE A 628 -26.26 -26.91 15.95
CA ILE A 628 -25.34 -28.05 15.80
C ILE A 628 -25.95 -29.36 16.33
N HIS A 629 -26.78 -29.29 17.37
CA HIS A 629 -27.46 -30.46 17.93
C HIS A 629 -28.35 -31.20 16.90
N TYR A 630 -28.89 -30.51 15.88
CA TYR A 630 -29.63 -31.19 14.80
C TYR A 630 -28.74 -32.11 13.99
N ILE A 631 -27.52 -31.68 13.67
CA ILE A 631 -26.54 -32.53 12.97
C ILE A 631 -26.12 -33.69 13.88
N TYR A 632 -25.88 -33.41 15.16
CA TYR A 632 -25.57 -34.42 16.18
C TYR A 632 -26.61 -35.55 16.25
N MET A 633 -27.90 -35.19 16.21
CA MET A 633 -29.01 -36.14 16.24
C MET A 633 -29.29 -36.81 14.88
N GLY A 634 -28.55 -36.48 13.81
CA GLY A 634 -28.80 -36.98 12.47
C GLY A 634 -30.02 -36.35 11.77
N LYS A 635 -30.42 -35.16 12.21
CA LYS A 635 -31.58 -34.38 11.73
C LYS A 635 -31.17 -33.18 10.87
N SER A 636 -30.05 -33.32 10.16
CA SER A 636 -29.50 -32.27 9.29
C SER A 636 -30.48 -31.80 8.19
N SER A 637 -31.43 -32.66 7.81
CA SER A 637 -32.50 -32.32 6.86
C SER A 637 -33.45 -31.23 7.37
N GLU A 638 -33.64 -31.09 8.69
CA GLU A 638 -34.45 -30.02 9.28
C GLU A 638 -33.80 -28.64 9.07
N ILE A 639 -32.46 -28.58 8.99
CA ILE A 639 -31.73 -27.36 8.63
C ILE A 639 -31.95 -27.04 7.16
N THR A 640 -31.73 -28.01 6.26
CA THR A 640 -31.86 -27.77 4.81
C THR A 640 -33.28 -27.48 4.36
N LYS A 641 -34.29 -27.91 5.13
CA LYS A 641 -35.72 -27.62 4.87
C LYS A 641 -36.22 -26.36 5.60
N ALA A 642 -35.35 -25.62 6.28
CA ALA A 642 -35.70 -24.44 7.06
C ALA A 642 -36.74 -24.68 8.18
N THR A 643 -36.83 -25.89 8.74
CA THR A 643 -37.80 -26.24 9.80
C THR A 643 -37.19 -26.31 11.20
N ALA A 644 -35.86 -26.24 11.30
CA ALA A 644 -35.14 -26.33 12.56
C ALA A 644 -35.44 -25.14 13.49
N THR A 645 -35.91 -25.42 14.71
CA THR A 645 -36.25 -24.40 15.72
C THR A 645 -35.62 -24.76 17.07
N PRO A 646 -34.33 -24.44 17.30
CA PRO A 646 -33.60 -24.87 18.49
C PRO A 646 -34.33 -24.59 19.81
N MET A 647 -34.91 -23.41 19.97
CA MET A 647 -35.61 -23.01 21.20
C MET A 647 -36.94 -23.75 21.43
N ARG A 648 -37.48 -24.47 20.43
CA ARG A 648 -38.64 -25.36 20.59
C ARG A 648 -38.22 -26.82 20.84
N ASN A 649 -36.96 -27.16 20.57
CA ASN A 649 -36.44 -28.51 20.72
C ASN A 649 -36.14 -28.84 22.19
N ILE A 650 -36.79 -29.86 22.73
CA ILE A 650 -36.63 -30.30 24.13
C ILE A 650 -35.18 -30.73 24.42
N TYR A 651 -34.54 -31.43 23.48
CA TYR A 651 -33.15 -31.86 23.62
C TYR A 651 -32.20 -30.67 23.80
N PHE A 652 -32.39 -29.61 23.00
CA PHE A 652 -31.58 -28.41 23.12
C PHE A 652 -31.86 -27.63 24.41
N LYS A 653 -33.12 -27.54 24.85
CA LYS A 653 -33.47 -26.96 26.15
C LYS A 653 -32.77 -27.69 27.32
N GLN A 654 -32.67 -29.01 27.24
CA GLN A 654 -31.96 -29.81 28.23
C GLN A 654 -30.46 -29.51 28.23
N ILE A 655 -29.83 -29.42 27.05
CA ILE A 655 -28.43 -28.97 26.91
C ILE A 655 -28.22 -27.62 27.60
N LEU A 656 -29.05 -26.61 27.30
CA LEU A 656 -28.95 -25.29 27.93
C LEU A 656 -29.09 -25.36 29.45
N ASN A 657 -29.99 -26.20 29.96
CA ASN A 657 -30.17 -26.38 31.40
C ASN A 657 -28.97 -27.05 32.09
N PHE A 658 -28.31 -28.00 31.41
CA PHE A 658 -27.07 -28.59 31.90
C PHE A 658 -25.93 -27.57 31.90
N ASN A 659 -25.81 -26.75 30.85
CA ASN A 659 -24.76 -25.74 30.73
C ASN A 659 -24.78 -24.71 31.87
N LYS A 660 -25.92 -24.44 32.50
CA LYS A 660 -25.99 -23.61 33.73
C LYS A 660 -25.14 -24.14 34.90
N GLY A 661 -24.78 -25.42 34.86
CA GLY A 661 -23.90 -26.08 35.85
C GLY A 661 -22.42 -26.03 35.50
N LEU A 662 -22.01 -25.38 34.41
CA LEU A 662 -20.63 -25.25 33.96
C LEU A 662 -20.23 -23.78 33.90
N GLU A 663 -19.06 -23.47 34.44
CA GLU A 663 -18.34 -22.22 34.18
C GLU A 663 -17.06 -22.53 33.42
N VAL A 664 -16.70 -21.65 32.50
CA VAL A 664 -15.46 -21.77 31.73
C VAL A 664 -14.65 -20.51 32.00
N TYR A 665 -13.43 -20.71 32.47
CA TYR A 665 -12.47 -19.65 32.74
C TYR A 665 -11.41 -19.62 31.66
N GLU A 666 -11.01 -18.42 31.24
CA GLU A 666 -9.88 -18.19 30.34
C GLU A 666 -8.69 -17.66 31.13
N LYS A 667 -7.50 -18.18 30.82
CA LYS A 667 -6.25 -17.66 31.37
C LYS A 667 -5.91 -16.34 30.68
N VAL A 668 -5.71 -15.28 31.44
CA VAL A 668 -5.19 -14.00 30.93
C VAL A 668 -3.72 -13.90 31.31
N ASP A 669 -2.88 -13.69 30.29
CA ASP A 669 -1.43 -13.53 30.45
C ASP A 669 -1.06 -12.09 30.83
#